data_AF-A0A933IRX8-F1
#
_entry.id   AF-A0A933IRX8-F1
#
_cell.length_a   1.000
_cell.length_b   1.000
_cell.length_c   1.000
_cell.angle_alpha   90.00
_cell.angle_beta   90.00
_cell.angle_gamma   90.00
#
_symmetry.space_group_name_H-M   'P 1'
#
loop_
_entity.id
_entity.type
_entity.pdbx_description
1 polymer ?
#
loop_
_entity_poly.entity_id
_entity_poly.type
_entity_poly.pdbx_seq_one_letter_code
_entity_poly.pdbx_strand_id
1 'polypeptide(L)'
;MIVLHMGVYAGLPFLWSEAPTGSFDATGPTTGKKTRQRKLGRYPFDPGLSFLAESLIHASAGFRLDPYEESGTRASFWAPSTGGGPIPSSELIAESPDQDEEPTLKPWLVEIYPLSGEETVELLCECMGKRILARGLVIGSDVAFWSEALRFAGSLVARRKLVPGLVLEEDEARAVWEPVFFGKDVEHLSALARRMPPAARAFTDVTAREAPSAPAYSVLEKFISESVDSIVRLSTQPSRGVSERLSRSSAVFSSVHDAWLNALRTPDGVVQASKPEIERLFGEIGRWRLKLEMLSNAPLRLCLRLEEPENSPGRGAKKKADQPWYVRYLLQPRNDPSLLIPLESIWPGGKAKNPGVEGLGANALEYALASLGQAAAICPRIEQSLNTAKPSGYELDNAGAHEFLTQKAAALDQSGFGVLLPSWWTRTGTKAKISARAKVKSSELSGGGGLSLETLVRFDWVLALGGEELSFRELEALARLKAPLVQIRGQWVEVNTADIQAAVKFWKNKEPEETRLLDIVHMHIGAKEAPHGFGFDGVQVEGRLQDFLERIDGRRSFEELPAPEGFSGTLRPYQVRGYSWLSFLREWGLGACLADDMGLGKTIQTLALVRRDWAANGKGPVLLVCPTSVAQNWRKETERFTPGLPVYIHHGTTRKKEEDFKKLAARSAIVISTYALLQRDIRFLREIDWAGIVLDEAQNIKNPETKQARAVRSLQAGYRIALTGTPVENNVGDLWSIMEFLNPGLLGRQADFKKRFFVPIQTRRDPDAATRLKTITGPFILRRLKTDRTIISDLPEKNEMKVYCPLTKEQVSLYSAVLEEVETALNEAEGIQRKGLVLATLSKLKQVCNHPAQLLGDRSSIPGRSGKLERLTEMLEEIVEVGERSLIFSQFAEMGEILRQYLEETFGMEALFLHGGVSKKRRDRMVERFQEHANPPSFFILSLKAGGVGLNLTNANHVFHFDRWWNPAVEDQATDRAFRIGQTRNVQVHKFICAGTLEDKIDEMIERKKHIAEEVVSSGEGWLTELSNDELKQLFALKKDITGV
;
A
#
# COMPACT_ATOMS: atom_id res chain seq x y z
N MET A 1 -15.64 -0.12 32.17
CA MET A 1 -14.83 0.70 31.25
C MET A 1 -14.87 2.12 31.76
N ILE A 2 -13.74 2.82 31.73
CA ILE A 2 -13.52 4.12 32.37
C ILE A 2 -12.76 5.01 31.40
N VAL A 3 -13.06 6.30 31.36
CA VAL A 3 -12.26 7.32 30.67
C VAL A 3 -11.54 8.17 31.71
N LEU A 4 -10.22 8.30 31.59
CA LEU A 4 -9.35 9.05 32.49
C LEU A 4 -9.14 10.47 31.97
N HIS A 5 -9.29 11.47 32.83
CA HIS A 5 -9.25 12.88 32.47
C HIS A 5 -8.34 13.69 33.40
N MET A 6 -7.77 14.79 32.89
CA MET A 6 -6.82 15.63 33.62
C MET A 6 -7.03 17.12 33.33
N GLY A 7 -7.29 17.88 34.39
CA GLY A 7 -7.41 19.33 34.34
C GLY A 7 -6.21 20.04 34.95
N VAL A 8 -6.11 21.34 34.68
CA VAL A 8 -5.21 22.25 35.39
C VAL A 8 -6.03 23.42 35.95
N TYR A 9 -5.90 23.69 37.25
CA TYR A 9 -6.58 24.81 37.93
C TYR A 9 -5.58 25.56 38.82
N ALA A 10 -5.55 26.90 38.74
CA ALA A 10 -4.52 27.76 39.35
C ALA A 10 -3.05 27.45 38.95
N GLY A 11 -2.82 26.50 38.05
CA GLY A 11 -1.48 25.95 37.73
C GLY A 11 -1.15 24.66 38.49
N LEU A 12 -2.09 24.09 39.23
CA LEU A 12 -1.96 22.76 39.80
C LEU A 12 -2.67 21.74 38.88
N PRO A 13 -1.97 20.71 38.41
CA PRO A 13 -2.58 19.58 37.69
C PRO A 13 -3.38 18.69 38.63
N PHE A 14 -4.44 18.05 38.12
CA PHE A 14 -5.23 17.05 38.86
C PHE A 14 -5.91 16.04 37.93
N LEU A 15 -6.23 14.88 38.49
CA LEU A 15 -6.82 13.71 37.82
C LEU A 15 -8.29 13.51 38.21
N TRP A 16 -9.12 13.03 37.28
CA TRP A 16 -10.51 12.58 37.52
C TRP A 16 -10.95 11.56 36.44
N SER A 17 -12.18 11.05 36.49
CA SER A 17 -12.65 10.01 35.55
C SER A 17 -14.16 10.01 35.27
N GLU A 18 -14.53 9.36 34.16
CA GLU A 18 -15.92 9.07 33.77
C GLU A 18 -16.15 7.56 33.56
N ALA A 19 -17.33 7.04 33.90
CA ALA A 19 -17.72 5.65 33.69
C ALA A 19 -19.24 5.49 33.40
N PRO A 20 -19.68 4.41 32.71
CA PRO A 20 -21.10 4.15 32.46
C PRO A 20 -21.91 4.01 33.74
N THR A 21 -23.10 4.61 33.80
CA THR A 21 -23.93 4.67 35.02
C THR A 21 -24.43 3.32 35.56
N GLY A 22 -24.26 2.24 34.79
CA GLY A 22 -24.58 0.87 35.21
C GLY A 22 -23.41 0.08 35.80
N SER A 23 -22.20 0.64 35.89
CA SER A 23 -21.00 -0.08 36.36
C SER A 23 -20.57 0.21 37.80
N PHE A 24 -21.29 1.05 38.53
CA PHE A 24 -21.03 1.38 39.93
C PHE A 24 -22.33 1.65 40.70
N ASP A 25 -22.37 1.25 41.97
CA ASP A 25 -23.52 1.52 42.84
C ASP A 25 -23.57 3.02 43.20
N ALA A 26 -24.55 3.75 42.67
CA ALA A 26 -24.74 5.18 42.95
C ALA A 26 -25.29 5.46 44.38
N THR A 27 -25.05 4.58 45.35
CA THR A 27 -25.76 4.53 46.64
C THR A 27 -24.87 4.80 47.86
N GLY A 28 -24.94 6.02 48.39
CA GLY A 28 -24.54 6.30 49.78
C GLY A 28 -24.13 7.75 50.10
N PRO A 29 -24.62 8.35 51.20
CA PRO A 29 -25.95 8.25 51.79
C PRO A 29 -26.71 9.60 51.72
N THR A 30 -27.93 9.60 51.17
CA THR A 30 -28.81 10.79 51.18
C THR A 30 -29.62 10.92 52.47
N THR A 31 -28.99 11.21 53.61
CA THR A 31 -29.69 11.73 54.81
C THR A 31 -28.83 12.68 55.63
N GLY A 32 -28.94 13.98 55.35
CA GLY A 32 -28.38 15.08 56.15
C GLY A 32 -29.30 16.30 56.08
N LYS A 33 -29.57 16.95 57.21
CA LYS A 33 -30.66 17.95 57.36
C LYS A 33 -30.56 19.13 56.37
N LYS A 34 -31.74 19.64 55.99
CA LYS A 34 -31.93 20.80 55.10
C LYS A 34 -31.19 22.05 55.60
N THR A 35 -30.16 22.47 54.89
CA THR A 35 -29.68 23.87 54.85
C THR A 35 -29.88 24.42 53.43
N ARG A 36 -30.34 25.68 53.35
CA ARG A 36 -30.93 26.27 52.14
C ARG A 36 -29.88 26.90 51.21
N GLN A 37 -28.87 26.11 50.83
CA GLN A 37 -27.96 26.43 49.73
C GLN A 37 -28.27 25.53 48.53
N ARG A 38 -28.23 26.10 47.33
CA ARG A 38 -28.51 25.40 46.06
C ARG A 38 -27.29 24.52 45.73
N LYS A 39 -27.24 23.30 46.29
CA LYS A 39 -26.17 22.33 46.02
C LYS A 39 -26.03 22.13 44.50
N LEU A 40 -24.79 22.22 44.01
CA LEU A 40 -24.41 21.74 42.68
C LEU A 40 -24.81 20.27 42.55
N GLY A 41 -25.28 19.87 41.36
CA GLY A 41 -25.52 18.48 41.05
C GLY A 41 -24.19 17.72 40.99
N ARG A 42 -24.14 16.50 41.53
CA ARG A 42 -23.03 15.58 41.25
C ARG A 42 -23.06 15.24 39.76
N TYR A 43 -21.90 15.20 39.13
CA TYR A 43 -21.77 14.75 37.76
C TYR A 43 -22.16 13.25 37.67
N PRO A 44 -23.10 12.86 36.79
CA PRO A 44 -23.71 11.52 36.85
C PRO A 44 -22.76 10.40 36.37
N PHE A 45 -21.74 10.74 35.59
CA PHE A 45 -20.75 9.79 35.09
C PHE A 45 -19.49 9.70 35.96
N ASP A 46 -19.36 10.51 37.03
CA ASP A 46 -18.21 10.49 37.95
C ASP A 46 -18.37 9.34 38.98
N PRO A 47 -17.55 8.26 38.89
CA PRO A 47 -17.64 7.13 39.80
C PRO A 47 -17.00 7.40 41.18
N GLY A 48 -16.25 8.50 41.32
CA GLY A 48 -15.52 8.86 42.55
C GLY A 48 -14.11 8.24 42.66
N LEU A 49 -13.29 8.82 43.54
CA LEU A 49 -11.87 8.50 43.65
C LEU A 49 -11.57 7.05 44.08
N SER A 50 -12.37 6.47 44.96
CA SER A 50 -12.17 5.08 45.42
C SER A 50 -12.29 4.07 44.28
N PHE A 51 -13.29 4.25 43.40
CA PHE A 51 -13.48 3.39 42.22
C PHE A 51 -12.36 3.58 41.19
N LEU A 52 -11.86 4.82 41.02
CA LEU A 52 -10.71 5.09 40.16
C LEU A 52 -9.44 4.39 40.69
N ALA A 53 -9.17 4.47 42.00
CA ALA A 53 -8.02 3.82 42.64
C ALA A 53 -8.08 2.28 42.51
N GLU A 54 -9.23 1.67 42.83
CA GLU A 54 -9.44 0.21 42.64
C GLU A 54 -9.24 -0.21 41.17
N SER A 55 -9.71 0.61 40.23
CA SER A 55 -9.60 0.31 38.80
C SER A 55 -8.17 0.42 38.27
N LEU A 56 -7.38 1.40 38.72
CA LEU A 56 -5.96 1.50 38.40
C LEU A 56 -5.17 0.29 38.95
N ILE A 57 -5.48 -0.14 40.18
CA ILE A 57 -4.88 -1.34 40.80
C ILE A 57 -5.26 -2.61 40.01
N HIS A 58 -6.54 -2.83 39.72
CA HIS A 58 -7.01 -4.00 38.99
C HIS A 58 -6.44 -4.06 37.57
N ALA A 59 -6.32 -2.91 36.90
CA ALA A 59 -5.75 -2.82 35.56
C ALA A 59 -4.21 -2.93 35.52
N SER A 60 -3.55 -3.04 36.69
CA SER A 60 -2.08 -3.09 36.81
C SER A 60 -1.37 -1.89 36.18
N ALA A 61 -1.95 -0.69 36.32
CA ALA A 61 -1.23 0.55 36.01
C ALA A 61 0.00 0.68 36.91
N GLY A 62 1.08 1.29 36.41
CA GLY A 62 2.29 1.49 37.21
C GLY A 62 2.11 2.64 38.20
N PHE A 63 1.32 3.65 37.81
CA PHE A 63 0.83 4.71 38.68
C PHE A 63 -0.22 4.20 39.70
N ARG A 64 -0.09 4.63 40.97
CA ARG A 64 -1.01 4.28 42.06
C ARG A 64 -1.49 5.54 42.79
N LEU A 65 -2.78 5.61 43.08
CA LEU A 65 -3.40 6.60 43.95
C LEU A 65 -3.56 6.04 45.36
N ASP A 66 -3.31 6.84 46.39
CA ASP A 66 -3.86 6.58 47.72
C ASP A 66 -5.20 7.34 47.87
N PRO A 67 -6.36 6.65 47.87
CA PRO A 67 -7.67 7.31 47.98
C PRO A 67 -7.97 7.82 49.41
N TYR A 68 -7.11 7.57 50.40
CA TYR A 68 -7.30 7.95 51.80
C TYR A 68 -6.45 9.14 52.25
N GLU A 69 -5.34 9.47 51.60
CA GLU A 69 -4.53 10.66 51.95
C GLU A 69 -5.27 11.98 51.65
N GLU A 70 -5.98 12.08 50.51
CA GLU A 70 -6.72 13.29 50.09
C GLU A 70 -8.22 13.05 49.83
N SER A 71 -8.85 12.21 50.66
CA SER A 71 -10.28 11.90 50.57
C SER A 71 -11.18 13.14 50.75
N GLY A 72 -11.58 13.79 49.65
CA GLY A 72 -12.62 14.82 49.64
C GLY A 72 -12.43 16.02 48.71
N THR A 73 -11.31 16.12 47.99
CA THR A 73 -11.05 17.25 47.08
C THR A 73 -12.02 17.26 45.89
N ARG A 74 -12.65 18.41 45.63
CA ARG A 74 -13.72 18.56 44.64
C ARG A 74 -13.56 19.84 43.82
N ALA A 75 -13.92 19.77 42.55
CA ALA A 75 -13.91 20.91 41.64
C ALA A 75 -15.29 21.13 41.00
N SER A 76 -15.51 22.34 40.48
CA SER A 76 -16.64 22.65 39.60
C SER A 76 -16.22 22.44 38.14
N PHE A 77 -16.71 21.37 37.53
CA PHE A 77 -16.52 21.06 36.10
C PHE A 77 -17.63 21.70 35.27
N TRP A 78 -17.26 22.49 34.26
CA TRP A 78 -18.21 23.19 33.39
C TRP A 78 -18.51 22.37 32.13
N ALA A 79 -19.58 21.57 32.17
CA ALA A 79 -19.93 20.61 31.12
C ALA A 79 -21.09 21.09 30.22
N PRO A 80 -21.06 20.81 28.89
CA PRO A 80 -22.22 20.97 28.01
C PRO A 80 -23.41 20.16 28.51
N SER A 81 -24.58 20.78 28.64
CA SER A 81 -25.76 20.18 29.26
C SER A 81 -27.07 20.57 28.57
N THR A 82 -27.92 19.59 28.28
CA THR A 82 -29.28 19.76 27.72
C THR A 82 -30.34 19.73 28.83
N GLY A 83 -31.62 19.59 28.49
CA GLY A 83 -32.70 19.30 29.44
C GLY A 83 -32.62 17.92 30.10
N GLY A 84 -31.96 16.95 29.45
CA GLY A 84 -31.79 15.57 29.96
C GLY A 84 -30.65 15.37 30.96
N GLY A 85 -29.65 16.25 30.98
CA GLY A 85 -28.45 16.12 31.81
C GLY A 85 -27.19 16.71 31.15
N PRO A 86 -25.99 16.43 31.68
CA PRO A 86 -24.74 16.70 30.98
C PRO A 86 -24.53 15.68 29.84
N ILE A 87 -23.82 16.12 28.80
CA ILE A 87 -23.37 15.24 27.71
C ILE A 87 -22.05 14.58 28.14
N PRO A 88 -21.90 13.24 28.04
CA PRO A 88 -20.64 12.55 28.39
C PRO A 88 -19.50 12.93 27.43
N SER A 89 -18.24 12.71 27.84
CA SER A 89 -17.09 12.99 26.96
C SER A 89 -16.97 12.03 25.77
N SER A 90 -17.64 10.87 25.82
CA SER A 90 -17.54 9.79 24.83
C SER A 90 -18.80 8.94 24.76
N GLU A 91 -19.17 8.52 23.54
CA GLU A 91 -20.30 7.58 23.28
C GLU A 91 -20.10 6.20 23.92
N LEU A 92 -18.86 5.90 24.33
CA LEU A 92 -18.48 4.73 25.12
C LEU A 92 -19.08 4.71 26.54
N ILE A 93 -19.48 5.87 27.06
CA ILE A 93 -20.01 6.03 28.41
C ILE A 93 -21.55 5.96 28.41
N ALA A 94 -22.18 6.66 27.47
CA ALA A 94 -23.60 6.61 27.17
C ALA A 94 -23.86 7.12 25.74
N GLU A 95 -24.96 6.69 25.12
CA GLU A 95 -25.39 7.20 23.81
C GLU A 95 -25.63 8.72 23.87
N SER A 96 -25.14 9.45 22.85
CA SER A 96 -25.40 10.88 22.68
C SER A 96 -26.92 11.12 22.53
N PRO A 97 -27.55 12.03 23.32
CA PRO A 97 -28.96 12.33 23.15
C PRO A 97 -29.24 13.00 21.79
N ASP A 98 -30.44 12.76 21.23
CA ASP A 98 -30.89 13.37 19.98
C ASP A 98 -30.76 14.90 20.01
N GLN A 99 -30.27 15.48 18.90
CA GLN A 99 -29.76 16.86 18.81
C GLN A 99 -30.85 17.96 18.76
N ASP A 100 -32.04 17.72 19.32
CA ASP A 100 -33.19 18.64 19.24
C ASP A 100 -33.09 19.86 20.19
N GLU A 101 -32.12 19.90 21.11
CA GLU A 101 -31.86 21.03 22.03
C GLU A 101 -30.40 21.54 21.94
N GLU A 102 -30.19 22.86 21.88
CA GLU A 102 -28.85 23.46 21.98
C GLU A 102 -28.26 23.29 23.40
N PRO A 103 -27.05 22.71 23.54
CA PRO A 103 -26.44 22.50 24.85
C PRO A 103 -25.92 23.81 25.45
N THR A 104 -26.08 23.95 26.77
CA THR A 104 -25.57 25.10 27.55
C THR A 104 -24.55 24.65 28.58
N LEU A 105 -23.50 25.44 28.81
CA LEU A 105 -22.50 25.14 29.85
C LEU A 105 -23.13 25.31 31.23
N LYS A 106 -23.08 24.24 32.04
CA LYS A 106 -23.54 24.25 33.44
C LYS A 106 -22.44 23.66 34.34
N PRO A 107 -22.27 24.17 35.57
CA PRO A 107 -21.31 23.63 36.52
C PRO A 107 -21.85 22.36 37.19
N TRP A 108 -20.98 21.35 37.31
CA TRP A 108 -21.23 20.07 37.96
C TRP A 108 -20.13 19.78 38.97
N LEU A 109 -20.47 19.06 40.04
CA LEU A 109 -19.51 18.67 41.07
C LEU A 109 -18.86 17.34 40.70
N VAL A 110 -17.53 17.34 40.60
CA VAL A 110 -16.69 16.15 40.38
C VAL A 110 -15.67 16.00 41.50
N GLU A 111 -15.28 14.76 41.81
CA GLU A 111 -14.16 14.45 42.71
C GLU A 111 -12.84 14.45 41.92
N ILE A 112 -11.79 15.05 42.50
CA ILE A 112 -10.49 15.24 41.82
C ILE A 112 -9.33 14.83 42.73
N TYR A 113 -8.25 14.35 42.14
CA TYR A 113 -6.98 14.06 42.83
C TYR A 113 -5.89 15.03 42.35
N PRO A 114 -5.47 16.01 43.17
CA PRO A 114 -4.30 16.85 42.90
C PRO A 114 -3.05 16.03 42.61
N LEU A 115 -2.22 16.46 41.65
CA LEU A 115 -0.98 15.79 41.30
C LEU A 115 0.21 16.68 41.64
N SER A 116 1.21 16.14 42.34
CA SER A 116 2.52 16.77 42.47
C SER A 116 3.26 16.79 41.11
N GLY A 117 4.36 17.54 41.03
CA GLY A 117 5.21 17.55 39.84
C GLY A 117 5.85 16.20 39.52
N GLU A 118 6.12 15.38 40.53
CA GLU A 118 6.66 14.01 40.37
C GLU A 118 5.58 13.08 39.79
N GLU A 119 4.42 13.00 40.44
CA GLU A 119 3.27 12.19 39.97
C GLU A 119 2.77 12.61 38.59
N THR A 120 2.78 13.91 38.28
CA THR A 120 2.41 14.44 36.96
C THR A 120 3.35 13.93 35.89
N VAL A 121 4.67 13.94 36.15
CA VAL A 121 5.68 13.44 35.20
C VAL A 121 5.54 11.92 35.05
N GLU A 122 5.38 11.17 36.14
CA GLU A 122 5.20 9.71 36.08
C GLU A 122 3.96 9.30 35.29
N LEU A 123 2.78 9.80 35.68
CA LEU A 123 1.50 9.48 35.04
C LEU A 123 1.50 9.84 33.54
N LEU A 124 1.93 11.05 33.19
CA LEU A 124 1.92 11.49 31.80
C LEU A 124 2.99 10.82 30.94
N CYS A 125 4.07 10.30 31.54
CA CYS A 125 4.99 9.38 30.88
C CYS A 125 4.32 8.01 30.63
N GLU A 126 3.57 7.46 31.59
CA GLU A 126 2.82 6.21 31.39
C GLU A 126 1.73 6.34 30.33
N CYS A 127 1.04 7.49 30.24
CA CYS A 127 0.05 7.79 29.22
C CYS A 127 0.66 8.15 27.84
N MET A 128 1.98 8.36 27.75
CA MET A 128 2.59 9.02 26.60
C MET A 128 2.47 8.23 25.29
N GLY A 129 1.56 8.68 24.42
CA GLY A 129 1.30 8.06 23.11
C GLY A 129 0.26 6.93 23.13
N LYS A 130 -0.27 6.57 24.30
CA LYS A 130 -1.33 5.55 24.43
C LYS A 130 -2.71 6.16 24.27
N ARG A 131 -3.67 5.35 23.78
CA ARG A 131 -5.13 5.65 23.85
C ARG A 131 -5.84 4.91 25.00
N ILE A 132 -5.23 3.84 25.48
CA ILE A 132 -5.72 2.99 26.57
C ILE A 132 -4.54 2.84 27.53
N LEU A 133 -4.72 3.21 28.80
CA LEU A 133 -3.67 3.10 29.81
C LEU A 133 -3.46 1.63 30.20
N ALA A 134 -4.57 0.91 30.37
CA ALA A 134 -4.66 -0.53 30.60
C ALA A 134 -6.08 -1.02 30.24
N ARG A 135 -6.31 -2.34 30.13
CA ARG A 135 -7.56 -2.90 29.57
C ARG A 135 -8.81 -2.37 30.29
N GLY A 136 -9.67 -1.69 29.53
CA GLY A 136 -10.90 -1.06 30.03
C GLY A 136 -10.73 0.35 30.63
N LEU A 137 -9.52 0.92 30.59
CA LEU A 137 -9.19 2.25 31.12
C LEU A 137 -8.62 3.12 29.98
N VAL A 138 -9.49 3.91 29.37
CA VAL A 138 -9.27 4.75 28.18
C VAL A 138 -8.69 6.10 28.59
N ILE A 139 -7.80 6.66 27.78
CA ILE A 139 -7.16 7.96 28.02
C ILE A 139 -7.97 9.05 27.33
N GLY A 140 -8.44 10.04 28.10
CA GLY A 140 -9.17 11.20 27.60
C GLY A 140 -8.31 12.13 26.73
N SER A 141 -8.96 12.88 25.84
CA SER A 141 -8.28 13.79 24.90
C SER A 141 -7.42 14.87 25.58
N ASP A 142 -7.80 15.25 26.79
CA ASP A 142 -7.12 16.18 27.69
C ASP A 142 -5.85 15.58 28.31
N VAL A 143 -5.89 14.34 28.82
CA VAL A 143 -4.68 13.62 29.27
C VAL A 143 -3.70 13.44 28.12
N ALA A 144 -4.19 13.01 26.95
CA ALA A 144 -3.37 12.83 25.75
C ALA A 144 -2.69 14.15 25.30
N PHE A 145 -3.40 15.28 25.42
CA PHE A 145 -2.85 16.61 25.18
C PHE A 145 -1.76 16.98 26.19
N TRP A 146 -1.97 16.74 27.50
CA TRP A 146 -0.95 17.01 28.51
C TRP A 146 0.29 16.12 28.36
N SER A 147 0.14 14.86 27.91
CA SER A 147 1.29 14.02 27.52
C SER A 147 2.03 14.56 26.28
N GLU A 148 1.35 15.17 25.30
CA GLU A 148 2.01 15.85 24.17
C GLU A 148 2.79 17.09 24.64
N ALA A 149 2.21 17.87 25.55
CA ALA A 149 2.86 19.02 26.19
C ALA A 149 4.08 18.62 27.05
N LEU A 150 3.98 17.55 27.85
CA LEU A 150 5.10 17.01 28.62
C LEU A 150 6.22 16.51 27.71
N ARG A 151 5.89 15.84 26.60
CA ARG A 151 6.87 15.43 25.59
C ARG A 151 7.61 16.64 25.01
N PHE A 152 6.93 17.74 24.75
CA PHE A 152 7.56 18.98 24.30
C PHE A 152 8.48 19.58 25.38
N ALA A 153 8.05 19.63 26.64
CA ALA A 153 8.89 20.03 27.78
C ALA A 153 10.17 19.16 27.89
N GLY A 154 10.03 17.83 27.87
CA GLY A 154 11.16 16.90 27.85
C GLY A 154 12.07 17.07 26.63
N SER A 155 11.52 17.45 25.47
CA SER A 155 12.33 17.77 24.29
C SER A 155 13.21 19.02 24.47
N LEU A 156 12.77 20.00 25.27
CA LEU A 156 13.56 21.19 25.59
C LEU A 156 14.69 20.82 26.55
N VAL A 157 14.39 19.99 27.56
CA VAL A 157 15.40 19.44 28.50
C VAL A 157 16.46 18.63 27.75
N ALA A 158 16.07 17.67 26.92
CA ALA A 158 16.98 16.82 26.14
C ALA A 158 17.85 17.62 25.16
N ARG A 159 17.31 18.68 24.55
CA ARG A 159 18.04 19.61 23.68
C ARG A 159 18.86 20.67 24.46
N ARG A 160 18.88 20.59 25.80
CA ARG A 160 19.55 21.54 26.71
C ARG A 160 19.10 22.99 26.50
N LYS A 161 17.83 23.18 26.13
CA LYS A 161 17.18 24.48 25.94
C LYS A 161 16.49 24.94 27.22
N LEU A 162 17.27 25.03 28.29
CA LEU A 162 16.82 25.44 29.61
C LEU A 162 17.90 26.31 30.27
N VAL A 163 17.48 27.20 31.15
CA VAL A 163 18.37 28.07 31.93
C VAL A 163 17.88 28.17 33.37
N PRO A 164 18.78 28.33 34.35
CA PRO A 164 18.37 28.57 35.72
C PRO A 164 17.75 29.97 35.85
N GLY A 165 16.65 30.05 36.58
CA GLY A 165 15.83 31.22 36.83
C GLY A 165 15.48 31.39 38.32
N LEU A 166 14.65 32.39 38.61
CA LEU A 166 14.25 32.77 39.96
C LEU A 166 12.86 33.41 39.91
N VAL A 167 11.90 32.85 40.62
CA VAL A 167 10.52 33.35 40.77
C VAL A 167 10.36 33.95 42.17
N LEU A 168 9.57 35.01 42.26
CA LEU A 168 9.23 35.68 43.52
C LEU A 168 7.76 35.38 43.85
N GLU A 169 7.52 34.77 45.01
CA GLU A 169 6.20 34.59 45.62
C GLU A 169 6.08 35.59 46.80
N GLU A 170 4.90 35.72 47.44
CA GLU A 170 4.60 36.89 48.30
C GLU A 170 5.59 37.06 49.49
N ASP A 171 6.00 35.95 50.11
CA ASP A 171 6.95 35.92 51.24
C ASP A 171 8.24 35.11 50.97
N GLU A 172 8.35 34.40 49.84
CA GLU A 172 9.49 33.51 49.52
C GLU A 172 10.00 33.67 48.08
N ALA A 173 11.26 33.27 47.83
CA ALA A 173 11.85 33.26 46.49
C ALA A 173 12.24 31.84 46.09
N ARG A 174 11.80 31.42 44.90
CA ARG A 174 11.94 30.05 44.41
C ARG A 174 12.88 30.00 43.21
N ALA A 175 14.01 29.31 43.36
CA ALA A 175 14.89 28.99 42.23
C ALA A 175 14.19 27.97 41.34
N VAL A 176 14.19 28.18 40.02
CA VAL A 176 13.48 27.33 39.04
C VAL A 176 14.34 27.07 37.79
N TRP A 177 14.06 25.99 37.06
CA TRP A 177 14.60 25.75 35.73
C TRP A 177 13.59 26.17 34.66
N GLU A 178 13.93 27.19 33.88
CA GLU A 178 13.04 27.74 32.86
C GLU A 178 13.39 27.23 31.45
N PRO A 179 12.40 26.93 30.60
CA PRO A 179 12.63 26.65 29.18
C PRO A 179 13.13 27.88 28.41
N VAL A 180 13.82 27.64 27.29
CA VAL A 180 14.17 28.67 26.29
C VAL A 180 13.66 28.26 24.91
N PHE A 181 12.75 29.04 24.34
CA PHE A 181 12.11 28.74 23.07
C PHE A 181 12.85 29.44 21.91
N PHE A 182 13.28 28.69 20.89
CA PHE A 182 13.97 29.25 19.72
C PHE A 182 13.31 28.85 18.40
N GLY A 183 13.01 29.84 17.56
CA GLY A 183 12.46 29.66 16.20
C GLY A 183 11.23 28.74 16.20
N LYS A 184 11.38 27.54 15.63
CA LYS A 184 10.33 26.51 15.54
C LYS A 184 9.69 26.13 16.88
N ASP A 185 10.38 26.30 18.01
CA ASP A 185 9.79 25.99 19.33
C ASP A 185 8.64 26.94 19.71
N VAL A 186 8.72 28.22 19.33
CA VAL A 186 7.67 29.23 19.58
C VAL A 186 6.44 28.98 18.70
N GLU A 187 6.69 28.59 17.43
CA GLU A 187 5.64 28.15 16.51
C GLU A 187 4.93 26.90 17.03
N HIS A 188 5.68 25.94 17.57
CA HIS A 188 5.14 24.70 18.13
C HIS A 188 4.31 24.94 19.40
N LEU A 189 4.80 25.75 20.34
CA LEU A 189 4.04 26.17 21.52
C LEU A 189 2.71 26.83 21.15
N SER A 190 2.76 27.75 20.18
CA SER A 190 1.56 28.43 19.65
C SER A 190 0.58 27.47 18.95
N ALA A 191 1.09 26.45 18.27
CA ALA A 191 0.27 25.42 17.63
C ALA A 191 -0.40 24.47 18.64
N LEU A 192 0.32 24.07 19.70
CA LEU A 192 -0.22 23.29 20.81
C LEU A 192 -1.32 24.06 21.56
N ALA A 193 -1.09 25.34 21.89
CA ALA A 193 -2.08 26.17 22.58
C ALA A 193 -3.42 26.28 21.84
N ARG A 194 -3.40 26.29 20.50
CA ARG A 194 -4.61 26.27 19.65
C ARG A 194 -5.33 24.92 19.60
N ARG A 195 -4.64 23.82 19.93
CA ARG A 195 -5.17 22.45 19.96
C ARG A 195 -5.62 21.98 21.35
N MET A 196 -5.47 22.81 22.38
CA MET A 196 -5.87 22.48 23.75
C MET A 196 -7.37 22.10 23.84
N PRO A 197 -7.72 20.87 24.28
CA PRO A 197 -9.09 20.47 24.51
C PRO A 197 -9.77 21.40 25.53
N PRO A 198 -11.01 21.87 25.31
CA PRO A 198 -11.69 22.75 26.25
C PRO A 198 -11.80 22.17 27.67
N ALA A 199 -12.01 20.85 27.78
CA ALA A 199 -12.07 20.12 29.04
C ALA A 199 -10.84 20.34 29.93
N ALA A 200 -9.64 20.38 29.35
CA ALA A 200 -8.36 20.53 30.07
C ALA A 200 -8.27 21.83 30.92
N ARG A 201 -9.11 22.84 30.62
CA ARG A 201 -9.22 24.11 31.34
C ARG A 201 -10.65 24.45 31.78
N ALA A 202 -11.56 23.47 31.84
CA ALA A 202 -12.99 23.66 32.12
C ALA A 202 -13.35 23.69 33.62
N PHE A 203 -12.40 24.03 34.50
CA PHE A 203 -12.53 23.87 35.94
C PHE A 203 -12.40 25.18 36.72
N THR A 204 -13.16 25.28 37.80
CA THR A 204 -13.10 26.37 38.78
C THR A 204 -13.24 25.85 40.21
N ASP A 205 -12.91 26.69 41.18
CA ASP A 205 -13.33 26.51 42.58
C ASP A 205 -14.84 26.24 42.67
N VAL A 206 -15.26 25.42 43.65
CA VAL A 206 -16.66 25.05 43.93
C VAL A 206 -17.52 26.28 44.30
N THR A 207 -16.89 27.36 44.76
CA THR A 207 -17.54 28.64 45.10
C THR A 207 -17.68 29.61 43.91
N ALA A 208 -16.99 29.36 42.81
CA ALA A 208 -17.01 30.22 41.63
C ALA A 208 -18.39 30.21 40.93
N ARG A 209 -18.76 31.34 40.34
CA ARG A 209 -20.09 31.55 39.71
C ARG A 209 -20.05 31.69 38.19
N GLU A 210 -18.85 31.77 37.62
CA GLU A 210 -18.60 32.03 36.20
C GLU A 210 -17.64 30.99 35.63
N ALA A 211 -17.75 30.73 34.33
CA ALA A 211 -16.90 29.78 33.61
C ALA A 211 -15.45 30.31 33.50
N PRO A 212 -14.45 29.41 33.42
CA PRO A 212 -13.04 29.80 33.41
C PRO A 212 -12.66 30.56 32.14
N SER A 213 -11.95 31.68 32.31
CA SER A 213 -11.60 32.63 31.23
C SER A 213 -10.12 32.63 30.85
N ALA A 214 -9.26 31.85 31.52
CA ALA A 214 -7.81 31.83 31.30
C ALA A 214 -7.42 31.44 29.86
N PRO A 215 -6.53 32.20 29.17
CA PRO A 215 -6.07 31.86 27.83
C PRO A 215 -5.29 30.53 27.76
N ALA A 216 -5.60 29.69 26.77
CA ALA A 216 -4.96 28.39 26.59
C ALA A 216 -3.42 28.46 26.48
N TYR A 217 -2.88 29.52 25.87
CA TYR A 217 -1.44 29.74 25.78
C TYR A 217 -0.80 29.88 27.17
N SER A 218 -1.37 30.72 28.04
CA SER A 218 -0.82 30.97 29.39
C SER A 218 -0.91 29.75 30.30
N VAL A 219 -1.98 28.95 30.19
CA VAL A 219 -2.09 27.68 30.94
C VAL A 219 -1.04 26.67 30.46
N LEU A 220 -0.83 26.56 29.14
CA LEU A 220 0.17 25.66 28.56
C LEU A 220 1.61 26.08 28.86
N GLU A 221 1.91 27.38 28.81
CA GLU A 221 3.23 27.95 29.11
C GLU A 221 3.62 27.72 30.57
N LYS A 222 2.68 27.91 31.51
CA LYS A 222 2.87 27.60 32.93
C LYS A 222 3.13 26.11 33.14
N PHE A 223 2.28 25.24 32.59
CA PHE A 223 2.43 23.78 32.67
C PHE A 223 3.78 23.29 32.11
N ILE A 224 4.24 23.81 30.97
CA ILE A 224 5.54 23.43 30.38
C ILE A 224 6.70 23.89 31.27
N SER A 225 6.61 25.06 31.89
CA SER A 225 7.64 25.58 32.78
C SER A 225 7.77 24.72 34.05
N GLU A 226 6.64 24.39 34.68
CA GLU A 226 6.57 23.48 35.83
C GLU A 226 7.03 22.05 35.49
N SER A 227 6.71 21.58 34.27
CA SER A 227 7.17 20.28 33.75
C SER A 227 8.69 20.26 33.55
N VAL A 228 9.29 21.32 32.97
CA VAL A 228 10.75 21.42 32.79
C VAL A 228 11.46 21.43 34.15
N ASP A 229 10.97 22.22 35.11
CA ASP A 229 11.52 22.26 36.46
C ASP A 229 11.46 20.88 37.16
N SER A 230 10.30 20.21 37.08
CA SER A 230 10.09 18.88 37.65
C SER A 230 11.01 17.83 37.01
N ILE A 231 11.08 17.75 35.67
CA ILE A 231 11.96 16.81 34.95
C ILE A 231 13.43 17.02 35.35
N VAL A 232 13.89 18.27 35.43
CA VAL A 232 15.27 18.56 35.80
C VAL A 232 15.53 18.16 37.26
N ARG A 233 14.66 18.52 38.21
CA ARG A 233 14.83 18.14 39.63
C ARG A 233 14.87 16.63 39.83
N LEU A 234 13.95 15.89 39.22
CA LEU A 234 13.92 14.41 39.25
C LEU A 234 15.24 13.81 38.75
N SER A 235 15.82 14.37 37.68
CA SER A 235 17.13 13.94 37.17
C SER A 235 18.33 14.25 38.09
N THR A 236 18.15 15.12 39.09
CA THR A 236 19.22 15.56 40.02
C THR A 236 19.12 14.97 41.42
N GLN A 237 18.07 14.20 41.73
CA GLN A 237 17.94 13.54 43.03
C GLN A 237 19.11 12.55 43.26
N PRO A 238 19.81 12.61 44.42
CA PRO A 238 20.79 11.59 44.78
C PRO A 238 20.10 10.24 44.99
N SER A 239 20.72 9.15 44.54
CA SER A 239 20.23 7.78 44.75
C SER A 239 19.79 7.56 46.20
N ARG A 240 18.60 6.98 46.41
CA ARG A 240 18.03 6.64 47.73
C ARG A 240 19.09 5.96 48.61
N GLY A 241 19.63 6.70 49.58
CA GLY A 241 20.76 6.27 50.41
C GLY A 241 21.68 7.38 50.93
N VAL A 242 21.72 8.56 50.29
CA VAL A 242 22.59 9.69 50.72
C VAL A 242 21.82 10.83 51.41
N SER A 243 20.51 10.97 51.16
CA SER A 243 19.75 12.18 51.48
C SER A 243 19.51 12.45 52.98
N GLU A 244 19.36 11.42 53.81
CA GLU A 244 18.98 11.58 55.24
C GLU A 244 20.05 12.26 56.12
N ARG A 245 21.31 12.37 55.65
CA ARG A 245 22.38 13.03 56.42
C ARG A 245 22.56 14.52 56.13
N LEU A 246 21.86 15.08 55.13
CA LEU A 246 22.05 16.47 54.71
C LEU A 246 20.89 17.41 55.06
N SER A 247 19.67 16.90 55.29
CA SER A 247 18.46 17.74 55.47
C SER A 247 18.29 18.39 56.85
N ARG A 248 19.31 18.36 57.73
CA ARG A 248 19.24 18.94 59.10
C ARG A 248 20.47 19.76 59.52
N SER A 249 21.25 20.24 58.55
CA SER A 249 22.24 21.30 58.80
C SER A 249 21.73 22.62 58.25
N SER A 250 21.67 23.65 59.09
CA SER A 250 21.44 25.03 58.65
C SER A 250 22.69 25.51 57.88
N ALA A 251 22.71 25.24 56.58
CA ALA A 251 23.82 25.60 55.71
C ALA A 251 23.85 27.13 55.55
N VAL A 252 24.71 27.80 56.32
CA VAL A 252 25.02 29.22 56.12
C VAL A 252 25.82 29.34 54.83
N PHE A 253 25.15 29.72 53.74
CA PHE A 253 25.78 29.90 52.44
C PHE A 253 26.71 31.12 52.43
N SER A 254 27.84 31.02 51.71
CA SER A 254 28.82 32.10 51.54
C SER A 254 28.32 33.25 50.68
N SER A 255 27.33 33.00 49.81
CA SER A 255 26.72 34.01 48.95
C SER A 255 25.29 33.63 48.56
N VAL A 256 24.50 34.62 48.13
CA VAL A 256 23.16 34.41 47.56
C VAL A 256 23.20 33.53 46.28
N HIS A 257 24.32 33.54 45.54
CA HIS A 257 24.49 32.66 44.38
C HIS A 257 24.65 31.19 44.80
N ASP A 258 25.35 30.91 45.91
CA ASP A 258 25.50 29.55 46.43
C ASP A 258 24.15 29.02 46.96
N ALA A 259 23.39 29.87 47.67
CA ALA A 259 22.04 29.54 48.13
C ALA A 259 21.09 29.22 46.95
N TRP A 260 21.15 30.02 45.87
CA TRP A 260 20.37 29.80 44.65
C TRP A 260 20.79 28.53 43.89
N LEU A 261 22.09 28.30 43.71
CA LEU A 261 22.59 27.08 43.06
C LEU A 261 22.26 25.81 43.85
N ASN A 262 22.17 25.90 45.18
CA ASN A 262 21.67 24.81 46.02
C ASN A 262 20.15 24.62 45.85
N ALA A 263 19.37 25.70 45.89
CA ALA A 263 17.91 25.68 45.74
C ALA A 263 17.44 25.14 44.37
N LEU A 264 18.24 25.30 43.30
CA LEU A 264 17.97 24.64 42.00
C LEU A 264 18.00 23.09 42.04
N ARG A 265 18.42 22.50 43.17
CA ARG A 265 18.57 21.05 43.35
C ARG A 265 17.70 20.47 44.47
N THR A 266 17.04 21.30 45.28
CA THR A 266 16.14 20.84 46.34
C THR A 266 14.72 20.67 45.80
N PRO A 267 13.85 19.82 46.40
CA PRO A 267 12.48 19.64 45.90
C PRO A 267 11.59 20.89 46.05
N ASP A 268 11.81 21.66 47.12
CA ASP A 268 11.08 22.89 47.45
C ASP A 268 11.48 24.08 46.55
N GLY A 269 12.77 24.19 46.22
CA GLY A 269 13.32 25.29 45.42
C GLY A 269 13.54 26.59 46.20
N VAL A 270 13.37 26.61 47.52
CA VAL A 270 13.39 27.83 48.33
C VAL A 270 14.80 28.39 48.51
N VAL A 271 15.00 29.66 48.16
CA VAL A 271 16.28 30.38 48.28
C VAL A 271 16.39 31.02 49.67
N GLN A 272 17.24 30.45 50.52
CA GLN A 272 17.51 30.99 51.85
C GLN A 272 18.47 32.19 51.78
N ALA A 273 17.93 33.41 51.63
CA ALA A 273 18.67 34.67 51.61
C ALA A 273 17.79 35.85 52.07
N SER A 274 18.37 37.03 52.29
CA SER A 274 17.57 38.22 52.62
C SER A 274 16.91 38.84 51.39
N LYS A 275 15.75 39.48 51.57
CA LYS A 275 14.96 40.09 50.48
C LYS A 275 15.79 41.04 49.56
N PRO A 276 16.68 41.92 50.07
CA PRO A 276 17.53 42.76 49.20
C PRO A 276 18.56 41.97 48.36
N GLU A 277 19.04 40.83 48.85
CA GLU A 277 19.99 39.98 48.11
C GLU A 277 19.28 39.21 46.98
N ILE A 278 18.06 38.75 47.25
CA ILE A 278 17.17 38.10 46.28
C ILE A 278 16.84 39.05 45.12
N GLU A 279 16.42 40.29 45.41
CA GLU A 279 16.12 41.31 44.40
C GLU A 279 17.33 41.63 43.52
N ARG A 280 18.53 41.68 44.12
CA ARG A 280 19.79 41.86 43.37
C ARG A 280 20.08 40.68 42.44
N LEU A 281 19.99 39.45 42.95
CA LEU A 281 20.26 38.22 42.19
C LEU A 281 19.33 38.12 40.96
N PHE A 282 18.04 38.41 41.14
CA PHE A 282 17.04 38.42 40.07
C PHE A 282 17.49 39.33 38.89
N GLY A 283 17.92 40.55 39.19
CA GLY A 283 18.41 41.51 38.19
C GLY A 283 19.74 41.13 37.53
N GLU A 284 20.58 40.31 38.17
CA GLU A 284 21.82 39.80 37.58
C GLU A 284 21.57 38.66 36.60
N ILE A 285 20.69 37.70 36.94
CA ILE A 285 20.31 36.57 36.07
C ILE A 285 19.69 37.06 34.75
N GLY A 286 18.79 38.04 34.82
CA GLY A 286 18.10 38.58 33.63
C GLY A 286 19.07 39.16 32.58
N ARG A 287 20.18 39.78 32.99
CA ARG A 287 21.18 40.37 32.07
C ARG A 287 22.02 39.34 31.33
N TRP A 288 22.21 38.14 31.90
CA TRP A 288 23.08 37.12 31.33
C TRP A 288 22.45 36.40 30.11
N ARG A 289 21.14 36.11 30.17
CA ARG A 289 20.42 35.30 29.17
C ARG A 289 20.44 35.89 27.75
N LEU A 290 20.49 37.22 27.61
CA LEU A 290 20.34 37.96 26.34
C LEU A 290 21.38 37.62 25.25
N LYS A 291 22.50 36.95 25.56
CA LYS A 291 23.63 36.76 24.63
C LYS A 291 23.60 35.46 23.81
N LEU A 292 22.79 34.47 24.18
CA LEU A 292 22.92 33.10 23.65
C LEU A 292 22.22 32.87 22.29
N GLU A 293 21.47 33.84 21.78
CA GLU A 293 20.45 33.60 20.75
C GLU A 293 20.96 33.67 19.27
N MET A 294 22.27 33.90 19.02
CA MET A 294 22.76 34.41 17.73
C MET A 294 23.45 33.43 16.73
N LEU A 295 23.90 32.23 17.09
CA LEU A 295 24.88 31.45 16.26
C LEU A 295 24.33 30.34 15.33
N SER A 296 23.06 29.94 15.43
CA SER A 296 22.63 28.57 15.11
C SER A 296 22.21 28.24 13.64
N ASN A 297 22.51 29.06 12.62
CA ASN A 297 21.79 29.04 11.33
C ASN A 297 22.65 29.24 10.02
N ALA A 298 23.10 28.19 9.29
CA ALA A 298 23.98 28.29 8.07
C ALA A 298 23.68 27.23 6.92
N PRO A 299 24.17 27.33 5.64
CA PRO A 299 23.38 26.85 4.47
C PRO A 299 23.97 26.04 3.24
N LEU A 300 25.22 25.51 3.15
CA LEU A 300 25.84 25.05 1.85
C LEU A 300 26.05 23.52 1.58
N ARG A 301 26.60 23.16 0.39
CA ARG A 301 27.05 21.80 -0.11
C ARG A 301 28.10 21.85 -1.30
N LEU A 302 28.77 20.73 -1.64
CA LEU A 302 29.86 20.50 -2.66
C LEU A 302 29.58 19.35 -3.69
N CYS A 303 30.06 19.42 -4.95
CA CYS A 303 29.81 18.47 -6.08
C CYS A 303 30.97 18.30 -7.13
N LEU A 304 30.93 17.25 -7.97
CA LEU A 304 31.90 16.86 -9.04
C LEU A 304 31.25 16.49 -10.41
N ARG A 305 31.99 16.61 -11.55
CA ARG A 305 31.50 16.31 -12.93
C ARG A 305 32.59 15.74 -13.87
N LEU A 306 32.28 14.74 -14.71
CA LEU A 306 33.13 14.25 -15.82
C LEU A 306 32.80 14.93 -17.17
N GLU A 307 33.82 15.22 -17.98
CA GLU A 307 33.77 15.92 -19.27
C GLU A 307 34.50 15.11 -20.38
N GLU A 308 33.93 15.10 -21.60
CA GLU A 308 34.44 14.34 -22.77
C GLU A 308 35.54 15.10 -23.54
N PRO A 309 36.43 14.41 -24.29
CA PRO A 309 37.39 15.05 -25.20
C PRO A 309 36.71 15.81 -26.35
N GLU A 310 37.06 17.09 -26.56
CA GLU A 310 36.44 17.92 -27.61
C GLU A 310 36.99 17.61 -29.01
N ASN A 311 36.24 16.82 -29.78
CA ASN A 311 36.41 16.72 -31.23
C ASN A 311 35.61 17.80 -31.98
N SER A 312 36.02 19.07 -31.84
CA SER A 312 35.41 20.19 -32.58
C SER A 312 35.80 20.18 -34.07
N PRO A 313 34.86 20.04 -35.04
CA PRO A 313 35.13 20.24 -36.47
C PRO A 313 35.19 21.75 -36.81
N GLY A 314 36.09 22.48 -36.17
CA GLY A 314 36.33 23.91 -36.39
C GLY A 314 37.36 24.18 -37.48
N ARG A 315 37.04 25.04 -38.45
CA ARG A 315 37.97 25.43 -39.53
C ARG A 315 39.27 26.04 -38.95
N GLY A 316 40.42 25.43 -39.28
CA GLY A 316 41.74 26.09 -39.20
C GLY A 316 42.70 25.62 -38.11
N ALA A 317 42.29 24.77 -37.16
CA ALA A 317 43.18 24.19 -36.17
C ALA A 317 43.75 22.84 -36.63
N LYS A 318 45.07 22.62 -36.45
CA LYS A 318 45.71 21.32 -36.72
C LYS A 318 45.09 20.24 -35.82
N LYS A 319 44.81 19.05 -36.37
CA LYS A 319 44.42 17.86 -35.61
C LYS A 319 45.43 17.58 -34.49
N LYS A 320 45.07 17.91 -33.24
CA LYS A 320 45.59 17.21 -32.07
C LYS A 320 44.72 15.98 -31.88
N ALA A 321 45.22 14.82 -32.29
CA ALA A 321 44.76 13.57 -31.70
C ALA A 321 45.22 13.53 -30.23
N ASP A 322 44.49 12.83 -29.38
CA ASP A 322 44.61 12.80 -27.91
C ASP A 322 44.39 14.16 -27.22
N GLN A 323 43.11 14.51 -27.03
CA GLN A 323 42.69 15.25 -25.83
C GLN A 323 42.30 14.24 -24.73
N PRO A 324 42.67 14.47 -23.45
CA PRO A 324 42.22 13.67 -22.32
C PRO A 324 40.79 14.03 -21.89
N TRP A 325 40.19 13.12 -21.11
CA TRP A 325 38.95 13.32 -20.34
C TRP A 325 39.24 14.19 -19.10
N TYR A 326 38.25 14.92 -18.56
CA TYR A 326 38.45 15.86 -17.42
C TYR A 326 37.38 15.74 -16.31
N VAL A 327 37.74 16.03 -15.05
CA VAL A 327 36.83 16.03 -13.88
C VAL A 327 36.87 17.38 -13.15
N ARG A 328 35.72 18.02 -12.85
CA ARG A 328 35.59 19.41 -12.34
C ARG A 328 34.82 19.53 -11.00
N TYR A 329 35.13 20.53 -10.14
CA TYR A 329 34.50 20.79 -8.82
C TYR A 329 33.54 22.00 -8.75
N LEU A 330 32.45 21.89 -7.98
CA LEU A 330 31.33 22.85 -7.91
C LEU A 330 30.76 22.98 -6.46
N LEU A 331 30.20 24.13 -6.06
CA LEU A 331 29.36 24.31 -4.86
C LEU A 331 27.87 24.46 -5.20
N GLN A 332 27.00 24.15 -4.24
CA GLN A 332 25.54 24.13 -4.37
C GLN A 332 24.86 24.63 -3.08
N PRO A 333 23.99 25.65 -3.12
CA PRO A 333 23.18 26.08 -1.97
C PRO A 333 22.09 25.06 -1.58
N ARG A 334 21.76 24.94 -0.29
CA ARG A 334 20.70 24.02 0.17
C ARG A 334 19.27 24.46 -0.18
N ASN A 335 19.07 25.75 -0.40
CA ASN A 335 17.79 26.35 -0.80
C ASN A 335 17.57 26.35 -2.32
N ASP A 336 18.62 26.15 -3.14
CA ASP A 336 18.51 26.02 -4.59
C ASP A 336 19.53 25.00 -5.14
N PRO A 337 19.12 23.73 -5.34
CA PRO A 337 19.97 22.70 -5.93
C PRO A 337 20.29 22.90 -7.42
N SER A 338 19.57 23.77 -8.14
CA SER A 338 19.80 24.00 -9.57
C SER A 338 21.04 24.85 -9.85
N LEU A 339 21.46 25.65 -8.86
CA LEU A 339 22.61 26.52 -8.97
C LEU A 339 23.93 25.75 -8.70
N LEU A 340 24.71 25.53 -9.75
CA LEU A 340 26.04 24.95 -9.68
C LEU A 340 27.10 26.05 -9.84
N ILE A 341 27.76 26.40 -8.74
CA ILE A 341 28.77 27.46 -8.67
C ILE A 341 30.16 26.84 -8.87
N PRO A 342 30.90 27.12 -9.96
CA PRO A 342 32.26 26.60 -10.14
C PRO A 342 33.17 27.06 -9.01
N LEU A 343 33.90 26.14 -8.37
CA LEU A 343 34.73 26.48 -7.21
C LEU A 343 35.84 27.50 -7.57
N GLU A 344 36.30 27.48 -8.83
CA GLU A 344 37.22 28.48 -9.39
C GLU A 344 36.73 29.94 -9.21
N SER A 345 35.42 30.17 -9.17
CA SER A 345 34.80 31.51 -9.10
C SER A 345 34.78 32.12 -7.69
N ILE A 346 35.09 31.33 -6.65
CA ILE A 346 35.01 31.73 -5.24
C ILE A 346 36.38 32.19 -4.71
N TRP A 347 37.48 31.83 -5.39
CA TRP A 347 38.82 32.24 -4.98
C TRP A 347 39.08 33.74 -5.20
N PRO A 348 39.90 34.39 -4.36
CA PRO A 348 40.30 35.79 -4.55
C PRO A 348 40.84 36.05 -5.97
N GLY A 349 40.27 37.06 -6.63
CA GLY A 349 40.60 37.43 -8.02
C GLY A 349 39.89 36.61 -9.11
N GLY A 350 38.88 35.80 -8.80
CA GLY A 350 38.04 35.11 -9.78
C GLY A 350 37.25 36.09 -10.67
N LYS A 351 37.20 35.83 -11.99
CA LYS A 351 36.43 36.63 -12.97
C LYS A 351 35.01 36.08 -13.17
N ALA A 352 34.13 36.23 -12.18
CA ALA A 352 32.68 36.08 -12.40
C ALA A 352 31.85 36.80 -11.32
N LYS A 353 30.99 37.74 -11.73
CA LYS A 353 29.84 38.17 -10.92
C LYS A 353 28.72 37.13 -11.10
N ASN A 354 28.79 36.01 -10.38
CA ASN A 354 27.71 35.02 -10.38
C ASN A 354 26.57 35.49 -9.45
N PRO A 355 25.30 35.57 -9.92
CA PRO A 355 24.16 36.11 -9.17
C PRO A 355 23.61 35.11 -8.13
N GLY A 356 24.49 34.69 -7.21
CA GLY A 356 24.21 33.81 -6.07
C GLY A 356 25.34 33.80 -5.02
N VAL A 357 26.37 34.63 -5.20
CA VAL A 357 27.51 34.78 -4.27
C VAL A 357 27.35 36.00 -3.36
N GLU A 358 26.48 36.96 -3.71
CA GLU A 358 26.16 38.12 -2.87
C GLU A 358 25.39 37.70 -1.61
N GLY A 359 26.08 37.74 -0.46
CA GLY A 359 25.56 37.29 0.85
C GLY A 359 26.27 36.07 1.43
N LEU A 360 27.01 35.31 0.63
CA LEU A 360 27.90 34.25 1.09
C LEU A 360 29.24 34.88 1.53
N GLY A 361 29.27 35.40 2.77
CA GLY A 361 30.46 36.01 3.37
C GLY A 361 31.64 35.06 3.57
N ALA A 362 32.69 35.53 4.24
CA ALA A 362 33.99 34.84 4.41
C ALA A 362 33.88 33.35 4.80
N ASN A 363 32.86 33.00 5.60
CA ASN A 363 32.55 31.64 6.08
C ASN A 363 32.31 30.61 4.94
N ALA A 364 32.00 31.03 3.71
CA ALA A 364 31.75 30.12 2.59
C ALA A 364 33.02 29.42 2.08
N LEU A 365 34.17 30.10 2.10
CA LEU A 365 35.46 29.53 1.68
C LEU A 365 36.01 28.57 2.73
N GLU A 366 35.83 28.90 4.01
CA GLU A 366 36.13 28.00 5.14
C GLU A 366 35.30 26.70 5.05
N TYR A 367 34.00 26.82 4.77
CA TYR A 367 33.12 25.67 4.54
C TYR A 367 33.56 24.81 3.33
N ALA A 368 33.95 25.43 2.22
CA ALA A 368 34.36 24.71 1.01
C ALA A 368 35.68 23.94 1.20
N LEU A 369 36.67 24.55 1.87
CA LEU A 369 37.93 23.90 2.21
C LEU A 369 37.73 22.73 3.19
N ALA A 370 36.92 22.91 4.23
CA ALA A 370 36.56 21.84 5.16
C ALA A 370 35.86 20.66 4.45
N SER A 371 35.04 20.95 3.43
CA SER A 371 34.31 19.94 2.65
C SER A 371 35.22 19.17 1.67
N LEU A 372 36.15 19.85 0.99
CA LEU A 372 37.09 19.20 0.07
C LEU A 372 38.07 18.25 0.77
N GLY A 373 38.51 18.60 1.99
CA GLY A 373 39.36 17.72 2.80
C GLY A 373 38.73 16.36 3.09
N GLN A 374 37.39 16.28 3.16
CA GLN A 374 36.66 15.02 3.33
C GLN A 374 36.58 14.20 2.03
N ALA A 375 36.51 14.84 0.86
CA ALA A 375 36.40 14.15 -0.44
C ALA A 375 37.70 13.46 -0.89
N ALA A 376 38.86 13.98 -0.47
CA ALA A 376 40.18 13.47 -0.86
C ALA A 376 40.40 12.00 -0.47
N ALA A 377 39.78 11.54 0.62
CA ALA A 377 39.89 10.16 1.12
C ALA A 377 39.30 9.09 0.17
N ILE A 378 38.43 9.48 -0.76
CA ILE A 378 37.71 8.56 -1.68
C ILE A 378 38.38 8.48 -3.05
N CYS A 379 38.99 9.57 -3.50
CA CYS A 379 39.65 9.65 -4.79
C CYS A 379 41.04 10.30 -4.65
N PRO A 380 42.13 9.52 -4.70
CA PRO A 380 43.50 10.05 -4.55
C PRO A 380 43.91 11.13 -5.56
N ARG A 381 43.23 11.22 -6.73
CA ARG A 381 43.46 12.32 -7.69
C ARG A 381 42.91 13.67 -7.19
N ILE A 382 41.96 13.68 -6.24
CA ILE A 382 41.48 14.91 -5.58
C ILE A 382 42.54 15.44 -4.60
N GLU A 383 43.21 14.58 -3.85
CA GLU A 383 44.33 14.96 -2.97
C GLU A 383 45.45 15.66 -3.75
N GLN A 384 45.80 15.14 -4.93
CA GLN A 384 46.76 15.77 -5.83
C GLN A 384 46.33 17.19 -6.26
N SER A 385 45.03 17.45 -6.42
CA SER A 385 44.51 18.78 -6.76
C SER A 385 44.56 19.78 -5.59
N LEU A 386 44.49 19.31 -4.33
CA LEU A 386 44.58 20.17 -3.13
C LEU A 386 45.97 20.79 -2.92
N ASN A 387 47.01 20.22 -3.54
CA ASN A 387 48.36 20.80 -3.56
C ASN A 387 48.49 22.01 -4.50
N THR A 388 47.41 22.41 -5.20
CA THR A 388 47.38 23.61 -6.03
C THR A 388 46.80 24.80 -5.28
N ALA A 389 47.23 26.02 -5.63
CA ALA A 389 46.75 27.24 -4.97
C ALA A 389 45.25 27.56 -5.21
N LYS A 390 44.60 26.89 -6.17
CA LYS A 390 43.18 27.05 -6.54
C LYS A 390 42.62 25.71 -7.09
N PRO A 391 42.30 24.72 -6.23
CA PRO A 391 41.80 23.42 -6.67
C PRO A 391 40.49 23.54 -7.46
N SER A 392 40.42 22.85 -8.61
CA SER A 392 39.29 22.92 -9.54
C SER A 392 38.98 21.64 -10.34
N GLY A 393 39.94 20.71 -10.53
CA GLY A 393 39.72 19.46 -11.29
C GLY A 393 40.99 18.63 -11.62
N TYR A 394 40.85 17.55 -12.41
CA TYR A 394 41.94 16.65 -12.88
C TYR A 394 41.65 15.88 -14.20
N GLU A 395 42.66 15.27 -14.85
CA GLU A 395 42.60 14.62 -16.19
C GLU A 395 42.62 13.05 -16.20
N LEU A 396 42.18 12.43 -17.31
CA LEU A 396 41.99 10.97 -17.55
C LEU A 396 42.21 10.53 -19.03
N ASP A 397 42.54 9.27 -19.30
CA ASP A 397 42.73 8.67 -20.65
C ASP A 397 41.58 7.71 -21.05
N ASN A 398 41.65 7.03 -22.22
CA ASN A 398 40.58 6.10 -22.63
C ASN A 398 40.41 4.88 -21.70
N ALA A 399 41.50 4.35 -21.11
CA ALA A 399 41.40 3.28 -20.14
C ALA A 399 40.91 3.80 -18.78
N GLY A 400 41.44 4.94 -18.32
CA GLY A 400 41.01 5.59 -17.09
C GLY A 400 39.57 6.14 -17.13
N ALA A 401 39.06 6.52 -18.29
CA ALA A 401 37.66 6.89 -18.49
C ALA A 401 36.75 5.66 -18.32
N HIS A 402 37.13 4.52 -18.92
CA HIS A 402 36.44 3.25 -18.68
C HIS A 402 36.50 2.83 -17.19
N GLU A 403 37.63 3.02 -16.50
CA GLU A 403 37.74 2.78 -15.04
C GLU A 403 36.84 3.73 -14.22
N PHE A 404 36.83 5.04 -14.53
CA PHE A 404 36.00 6.02 -13.84
C PHE A 404 34.50 5.71 -14.01
N LEU A 405 34.08 5.37 -15.23
CA LEU A 405 32.71 5.00 -15.61
C LEU A 405 32.25 3.65 -15.02
N THR A 406 33.17 2.72 -14.75
CA THR A 406 32.84 1.40 -14.19
C THR A 406 33.03 1.28 -12.68
N GLN A 407 33.89 2.10 -12.06
CA GLN A 407 34.30 1.92 -10.64
C GLN A 407 34.18 3.16 -9.76
N LYS A 408 34.68 4.34 -10.18
CA LYS A 408 34.90 5.47 -9.23
C LYS A 408 33.67 6.34 -8.99
N ALA A 409 32.83 6.55 -10.00
CA ALA A 409 31.68 7.47 -9.89
C ALA A 409 30.69 7.08 -8.77
N ALA A 410 30.49 5.78 -8.54
CA ALA A 410 29.54 5.28 -7.54
C ALA A 410 29.97 5.52 -6.08
N ALA A 411 31.27 5.63 -5.79
CA ALA A 411 31.78 5.75 -4.42
C ALA A 411 31.65 7.18 -3.86
N LEU A 412 31.77 8.20 -4.71
CA LEU A 412 31.71 9.62 -4.30
C LEU A 412 30.29 10.07 -3.92
N ASP A 413 29.28 9.60 -4.64
CA ASP A 413 27.86 9.92 -4.41
C ASP A 413 27.37 9.42 -3.03
N GLN A 414 27.82 8.22 -2.64
CA GLN A 414 27.46 7.58 -1.37
C GLN A 414 27.95 8.34 -0.12
N SER A 415 28.96 9.22 -0.24
CA SER A 415 29.49 10.02 0.88
C SER A 415 28.90 11.43 0.98
N GLY A 416 27.82 11.73 0.25
CA GLY A 416 27.09 12.99 0.36
C GLY A 416 27.59 14.12 -0.54
N PHE A 417 28.58 13.87 -1.39
CA PHE A 417 28.94 14.74 -2.52
C PHE A 417 27.98 14.52 -3.71
N GLY A 418 27.97 15.41 -4.70
CA GLY A 418 27.24 15.20 -5.96
C GLY A 418 28.16 14.75 -7.10
N VAL A 419 27.65 13.95 -8.06
CA VAL A 419 28.43 13.41 -9.21
C VAL A 419 27.63 13.51 -10.53
N LEU A 420 28.30 13.82 -11.67
CA LEU A 420 27.68 13.97 -13.00
C LEU A 420 28.47 13.23 -14.11
N LEU A 421 27.77 12.52 -15.03
CA LEU A 421 28.32 11.59 -16.05
C LEU A 421 27.79 11.83 -17.50
N PRO A 422 28.44 11.26 -18.55
CA PRO A 422 28.02 11.38 -19.96
C PRO A 422 26.77 10.57 -20.35
N SER A 423 26.09 10.96 -21.43
CA SER A 423 24.73 10.50 -21.77
C SER A 423 24.61 9.20 -22.58
N TRP A 424 25.66 8.76 -23.27
CA TRP A 424 25.66 7.53 -24.08
C TRP A 424 26.00 6.28 -23.25
N TRP A 425 26.60 6.45 -22.07
CA TRP A 425 26.94 5.35 -21.17
C TRP A 425 25.72 4.93 -20.35
N THR A 426 25.38 3.64 -20.39
CA THR A 426 24.33 3.07 -19.55
C THR A 426 24.92 2.06 -18.57
N ARG A 427 24.18 1.69 -17.52
CA ARG A 427 24.60 0.69 -16.52
C ARG A 427 24.91 -0.71 -17.09
N THR A 428 24.72 -0.97 -18.38
CA THR A 428 24.86 -2.29 -19.03
C THR A 428 25.69 -2.30 -20.33
N GLY A 429 26.37 -1.22 -20.72
CA GLY A 429 27.21 -1.17 -21.93
C GLY A 429 26.53 -0.56 -23.18
N THR A 430 27.03 -0.91 -24.38
CA THR A 430 26.56 -0.34 -25.68
C THR A 430 25.52 -1.21 -26.42
N LYS A 431 24.89 -0.70 -27.49
CA LYS A 431 23.59 -1.19 -28.01
C LYS A 431 23.56 -1.95 -29.38
N ALA A 432 24.66 -2.09 -30.12
CA ALA A 432 24.61 -2.53 -31.55
C ALA A 432 24.99 -4.01 -31.82
N LYS A 433 24.24 -4.72 -32.68
CA LYS A 433 24.47 -6.12 -33.12
C LYS A 433 23.99 -6.38 -34.58
N ILE A 434 24.31 -7.56 -35.14
CA ILE A 434 24.03 -8.01 -36.54
C ILE A 434 22.75 -8.89 -36.62
N SER A 435 21.92 -8.75 -37.66
CA SER A 435 20.62 -9.43 -37.83
C SER A 435 20.20 -9.68 -39.31
N ALA A 436 19.10 -10.41 -39.56
CA ALA A 436 18.61 -10.82 -40.89
C ALA A 436 17.09 -10.59 -41.10
N ARG A 437 16.67 -10.09 -42.28
CA ARG A 437 15.30 -9.55 -42.56
C ARG A 437 14.65 -10.22 -43.78
N ALA A 438 13.34 -10.46 -43.78
CA ALA A 438 12.59 -10.98 -44.94
C ALA A 438 11.85 -9.87 -45.72
N LYS A 439 11.54 -10.03 -47.01
CA LYS A 439 10.92 -9.00 -47.88
C LYS A 439 9.82 -9.58 -48.77
N VAL A 440 8.61 -9.04 -48.68
CA VAL A 440 7.39 -9.48 -49.40
C VAL A 440 7.06 -8.51 -50.54
N LYS A 441 6.59 -9.02 -51.69
CA LYS A 441 6.10 -8.19 -52.81
C LYS A 441 4.59 -7.97 -52.72
N SER A 442 4.16 -6.73 -52.94
CA SER A 442 2.84 -6.21 -52.56
C SER A 442 1.72 -6.39 -53.60
N SER A 443 2.05 -6.75 -54.85
CA SER A 443 1.11 -6.69 -55.99
C SER A 443 -0.07 -7.66 -55.95
N GLU A 444 -0.01 -8.74 -55.15
CA GLU A 444 -1.02 -9.81 -55.12
C GLU A 444 -2.17 -9.56 -54.13
N LEU A 445 -2.06 -8.54 -53.26
CA LEU A 445 -2.96 -8.32 -52.11
C LEU A 445 -4.16 -7.37 -52.41
N SER A 446 -4.52 -7.20 -53.69
CA SER A 446 -5.40 -6.10 -54.16
C SER A 446 -6.87 -6.48 -54.41
N GLY A 447 -7.27 -7.75 -54.22
CA GLY A 447 -8.63 -8.22 -54.49
C GLY A 447 -9.62 -7.85 -53.38
N GLY A 448 -10.83 -7.40 -53.74
CA GLY A 448 -11.86 -6.88 -52.80
C GLY A 448 -12.52 -7.88 -51.84
N GLY A 449 -11.94 -9.08 -51.64
CA GLY A 449 -12.29 -9.97 -50.54
C GLY A 449 -11.46 -9.63 -49.31
N GLY A 450 -12.07 -9.65 -48.11
CA GLY A 450 -11.34 -9.38 -46.87
C GLY A 450 -10.13 -10.31 -46.69
N LEU A 451 -8.98 -9.74 -46.34
CA LEU A 451 -7.73 -10.49 -46.12
C LEU A 451 -7.90 -11.48 -44.96
N SER A 452 -8.03 -12.77 -45.26
CA SER A 452 -8.01 -13.83 -44.26
C SER A 452 -6.58 -14.31 -44.01
N LEU A 453 -6.35 -14.84 -42.80
CA LEU A 453 -5.09 -15.47 -42.40
C LEU A 453 -4.69 -16.68 -43.27
N GLU A 454 -5.61 -17.20 -44.10
CA GLU A 454 -5.39 -18.38 -44.96
C GLU A 454 -4.82 -18.03 -46.36
N THR A 455 -4.71 -16.74 -46.70
CA THR A 455 -4.16 -16.25 -47.98
C THR A 455 -2.69 -16.65 -48.18
N LEU A 456 -2.24 -16.93 -49.42
CA LEU A 456 -0.85 -17.29 -49.75
C LEU A 456 -0.03 -16.08 -50.25
N VAL A 457 1.28 -16.04 -49.97
CA VAL A 457 2.20 -14.89 -50.17
C VAL A 457 3.67 -15.35 -50.38
N ARG A 458 4.50 -14.58 -51.10
CA ARG A 458 5.90 -14.91 -51.51
C ARG A 458 6.98 -13.91 -50.99
N PHE A 459 8.20 -14.35 -50.65
CA PHE A 459 9.25 -13.50 -50.01
C PHE A 459 10.75 -13.83 -50.27
N ASP A 460 11.65 -12.86 -49.94
CA ASP A 460 13.14 -12.84 -50.12
C ASP A 460 13.94 -12.43 -48.82
N TRP A 461 15.25 -12.76 -48.65
CA TRP A 461 16.08 -12.47 -47.43
C TRP A 461 17.17 -11.34 -47.54
N VAL A 462 17.54 -10.63 -46.44
CA VAL A 462 18.56 -9.51 -46.34
C VAL A 462 19.31 -9.52 -44.98
N LEU A 463 20.43 -8.79 -44.80
CA LEU A 463 21.23 -8.64 -43.54
C LEU A 463 21.39 -7.17 -43.08
N ALA A 464 21.53 -6.93 -41.76
CA ALA A 464 21.64 -5.59 -41.15
C ALA A 464 22.58 -5.51 -39.92
N LEU A 465 23.04 -4.29 -39.56
CA LEU A 465 23.75 -3.94 -38.32
C LEU A 465 23.06 -2.74 -37.66
N GLY A 466 22.59 -2.89 -36.43
CA GLY A 466 21.91 -1.80 -35.72
C GLY A 466 20.65 -1.26 -36.42
N GLY A 467 20.05 -2.05 -37.32
CA GLY A 467 18.87 -1.71 -38.12
C GLY A 467 19.16 -1.27 -39.57
N GLU A 468 20.41 -0.90 -39.90
CA GLU A 468 20.80 -0.52 -41.26
C GLU A 468 21.31 -1.72 -42.09
N GLU A 469 20.99 -1.76 -43.38
CA GLU A 469 21.43 -2.84 -44.28
C GLU A 469 22.95 -2.87 -44.44
N LEU A 470 23.57 -4.02 -44.18
CA LEU A 470 25.01 -4.20 -44.31
C LEU A 470 25.38 -4.52 -45.75
N SER A 471 26.23 -3.68 -46.36
CA SER A 471 26.92 -4.09 -47.58
C SER A 471 28.01 -5.13 -47.24
N PHE A 472 28.27 -6.04 -48.19
CA PHE A 472 29.33 -7.05 -48.05
C PHE A 472 30.72 -6.45 -47.77
N ARG A 473 30.98 -5.21 -48.23
CA ARG A 473 32.25 -4.50 -48.03
C ARG A 473 32.43 -3.95 -46.61
N GLU A 474 31.36 -3.47 -45.98
CA GLU A 474 31.43 -2.93 -44.60
C GLU A 474 31.66 -4.05 -43.58
N LEU A 475 31.03 -5.21 -43.81
CA LEU A 475 31.17 -6.39 -42.96
C LEU A 475 32.62 -6.91 -42.94
N GLU A 476 33.35 -6.81 -44.07
CA GLU A 476 34.76 -7.16 -44.16
C GLU A 476 35.70 -6.15 -43.44
N ALA A 477 35.31 -4.87 -43.37
CA ALA A 477 36.11 -3.83 -42.74
C ALA A 477 36.11 -3.94 -41.20
N LEU A 478 34.96 -4.26 -40.60
CA LEU A 478 34.82 -4.42 -39.15
C LEU A 478 35.67 -5.57 -38.60
N ALA A 479 35.91 -6.61 -39.39
CA ALA A 479 36.77 -7.75 -39.01
C ALA A 479 38.26 -7.38 -38.77
N ARG A 480 38.68 -6.15 -39.09
CA ARG A 480 40.10 -5.73 -39.08
C ARG A 480 40.51 -4.86 -37.88
N LEU A 481 39.58 -4.24 -37.15
CA LEU A 481 39.85 -3.31 -36.04
C LEU A 481 39.75 -4.01 -34.67
N LYS A 482 40.87 -4.12 -33.94
CA LYS A 482 40.98 -4.87 -32.67
C LYS A 482 41.03 -3.95 -31.43
N ALA A 483 40.00 -3.13 -31.19
CA ALA A 483 39.93 -2.24 -30.01
C ALA A 483 38.56 -2.36 -29.30
N PRO A 484 38.50 -2.21 -27.96
CA PRO A 484 37.27 -2.45 -27.18
C PRO A 484 36.23 -1.33 -27.31
N LEU A 485 36.66 -0.09 -27.54
CA LEU A 485 35.80 1.05 -27.87
C LEU A 485 36.22 1.59 -29.24
N VAL A 486 35.32 1.55 -30.22
CA VAL A 486 35.56 2.01 -31.59
C VAL A 486 34.48 3.00 -31.99
N GLN A 487 34.87 4.12 -32.61
CA GLN A 487 33.91 5.10 -33.11
C GLN A 487 33.44 4.72 -34.53
N ILE A 488 32.19 4.28 -34.66
CA ILE A 488 31.55 3.96 -35.95
C ILE A 488 30.58 5.09 -36.29
N ARG A 489 30.79 5.73 -37.46
CA ARG A 489 29.95 6.84 -37.97
C ARG A 489 29.64 7.95 -36.93
N GLY A 490 30.57 8.20 -36.01
CA GLY A 490 30.47 9.22 -34.95
C GLY A 490 30.06 8.71 -33.57
N GLN A 491 29.57 7.47 -33.43
CA GLN A 491 29.16 6.88 -32.15
C GLN A 491 30.18 5.89 -31.62
N TRP A 492 30.43 5.88 -30.30
CA TRP A 492 31.28 4.89 -29.64
C TRP A 492 30.53 3.56 -29.45
N VAL A 493 31.09 2.47 -29.96
CA VAL A 493 30.50 1.12 -29.98
C VAL A 493 31.53 0.11 -29.49
N GLU A 494 31.06 -0.88 -28.74
CA GLU A 494 31.81 -2.06 -28.29
C GLU A 494 31.64 -3.20 -29.31
N VAL A 495 32.71 -3.88 -29.71
CA VAL A 495 32.69 -4.85 -30.82
C VAL A 495 33.22 -6.23 -30.40
N ASN A 496 32.46 -7.29 -30.71
CA ASN A 496 32.85 -8.68 -30.48
C ASN A 496 33.27 -9.36 -31.81
N THR A 497 34.40 -10.08 -31.76
CA THR A 497 35.06 -10.68 -32.95
C THR A 497 34.32 -11.90 -33.51
N ALA A 498 33.52 -12.61 -32.70
CA ALA A 498 32.90 -13.88 -33.09
C ALA A 498 31.73 -13.70 -34.09
N ASP A 499 30.82 -12.76 -33.81
CA ASP A 499 29.56 -12.59 -34.54
C ASP A 499 29.77 -12.22 -36.01
N ILE A 500 30.85 -11.47 -36.30
CA ILE A 500 31.20 -11.00 -37.64
C ILE A 500 31.49 -12.17 -38.60
N GLN A 501 32.06 -13.28 -38.11
CA GLN A 501 32.42 -14.42 -38.97
C GLN A 501 31.21 -15.26 -39.42
N ALA A 502 30.14 -15.29 -38.64
CA ALA A 502 28.93 -16.04 -38.98
C ALA A 502 28.20 -15.39 -40.18
N ALA A 503 28.05 -14.07 -40.16
CA ALA A 503 27.33 -13.29 -41.17
C ALA A 503 27.91 -13.44 -42.59
N VAL A 504 29.23 -13.58 -42.73
CA VAL A 504 29.90 -13.80 -44.04
C VAL A 504 29.43 -15.09 -44.73
N LYS A 505 29.08 -16.13 -43.98
CA LYS A 505 28.72 -17.45 -44.55
C LYS A 505 27.31 -17.48 -45.13
N PHE A 506 26.35 -16.85 -44.45
CA PHE A 506 24.93 -16.88 -44.81
C PHE A 506 24.62 -16.18 -46.13
N TRP A 507 25.26 -15.03 -46.39
CA TRP A 507 25.04 -14.23 -47.60
C TRP A 507 25.33 -14.98 -48.91
N LYS A 508 26.04 -16.11 -48.86
CA LYS A 508 26.43 -16.90 -50.05
C LYS A 508 25.37 -17.93 -50.51
N ASN A 509 24.34 -18.24 -49.72
CA ASN A 509 23.46 -19.41 -49.94
C ASN A 509 21.93 -19.06 -49.96
N LYS A 510 21.47 -18.11 -50.78
CA LYS A 510 20.10 -17.53 -50.68
C LYS A 510 19.17 -17.88 -51.87
N GLU A 511 17.95 -18.36 -51.58
CA GLU A 511 16.83 -18.58 -52.53
C GLU A 511 15.46 -18.02 -52.01
N PRO A 512 14.39 -17.89 -52.83
CA PRO A 512 13.07 -17.36 -52.45
C PRO A 512 12.01 -18.43 -52.08
N GLU A 513 11.02 -18.08 -51.24
CA GLU A 513 9.99 -19.01 -50.70
C GLU A 513 8.51 -18.51 -50.82
N GLU A 514 7.54 -19.43 -50.73
CA GLU A 514 6.08 -19.18 -50.70
C GLU A 514 5.42 -19.76 -49.43
N THR A 515 4.49 -19.04 -48.79
CA THR A 515 3.86 -19.47 -47.54
C THR A 515 2.50 -18.77 -47.25
N ARG A 516 1.81 -19.13 -46.16
CA ARG A 516 0.53 -18.49 -45.76
C ARG A 516 0.74 -17.13 -45.06
N LEU A 517 -0.25 -16.27 -45.09
CA LEU A 517 -0.24 -14.99 -44.37
C LEU A 517 -0.12 -15.22 -42.85
N LEU A 518 -0.79 -16.25 -42.30
CA LEU A 518 -0.57 -16.73 -40.94
C LEU A 518 0.89 -17.13 -40.68
N ASP A 519 1.55 -17.80 -41.63
CA ASP A 519 2.97 -18.17 -41.49
C ASP A 519 3.92 -16.96 -41.55
N ILE A 520 3.59 -15.91 -42.32
CA ILE A 520 4.32 -14.64 -42.30
C ILE A 520 4.13 -13.91 -40.97
N VAL A 521 2.90 -13.87 -40.45
CA VAL A 521 2.59 -13.34 -39.11
C VAL A 521 3.36 -14.13 -38.04
N HIS A 522 3.41 -15.46 -38.14
CA HIS A 522 4.24 -16.31 -37.28
C HIS A 522 5.74 -16.01 -37.38
N MET A 523 6.29 -15.76 -38.57
CA MET A 523 7.69 -15.36 -38.72
C MET A 523 7.95 -13.98 -38.13
N HIS A 524 7.09 -12.99 -38.40
CA HIS A 524 7.19 -11.62 -37.89
C HIS A 524 7.22 -11.58 -36.35
N ILE A 525 6.33 -12.37 -35.72
CA ILE A 525 6.16 -12.47 -34.26
C ILE A 525 7.18 -13.46 -33.63
N GLY A 526 8.12 -14.02 -34.40
CA GLY A 526 9.18 -14.90 -33.88
C GLY A 526 8.70 -16.30 -33.44
N ALA A 527 7.51 -16.72 -33.87
CA ALA A 527 6.93 -18.04 -33.62
C ALA A 527 7.66 -19.19 -34.36
N LYS A 528 8.44 -18.82 -35.38
CA LYS A 528 9.12 -19.70 -36.33
C LYS A 528 10.55 -19.16 -36.48
N GLU A 529 11.55 -20.00 -36.20
CA GLU A 529 12.96 -19.61 -36.27
C GLU A 529 13.36 -19.25 -37.71
N ALA A 530 14.17 -18.20 -37.87
CA ALA A 530 14.77 -17.88 -39.16
C ALA A 530 15.78 -18.97 -39.57
N PRO A 531 15.91 -19.28 -40.87
CA PRO A 531 16.87 -20.26 -41.36
C PRO A 531 18.30 -19.96 -40.88
N HIS A 532 19.01 -21.00 -40.45
CA HIS A 532 20.45 -20.99 -40.19
C HIS A 532 21.00 -20.11 -39.04
N GLY A 533 20.15 -19.72 -38.08
CA GLY A 533 20.64 -19.29 -36.74
C GLY A 533 21.06 -17.83 -36.59
N PHE A 534 20.54 -16.93 -37.43
CA PHE A 534 20.70 -15.48 -37.28
C PHE A 534 19.61 -14.88 -36.39
N GLY A 535 19.93 -13.76 -35.72
CA GLY A 535 18.89 -12.91 -35.12
C GLY A 535 17.98 -12.37 -36.21
N PHE A 536 16.67 -12.59 -36.09
CA PHE A 536 15.68 -12.14 -37.08
C PHE A 536 15.29 -10.67 -36.82
N ASP A 537 15.32 -9.86 -37.87
CA ASP A 537 15.11 -8.41 -37.87
C ASP A 537 13.72 -7.99 -38.40
N GLY A 538 12.84 -8.97 -38.65
CA GLY A 538 11.46 -8.76 -39.08
C GLY A 538 11.21 -8.95 -40.59
N VAL A 539 10.01 -8.57 -41.00
CA VAL A 539 9.53 -8.67 -42.39
C VAL A 539 9.28 -7.26 -42.94
N GLN A 540 9.90 -6.93 -44.07
CA GLN A 540 9.60 -5.77 -44.91
C GLN A 540 8.42 -6.13 -45.81
N VAL A 541 7.28 -5.46 -45.61
CA VAL A 541 6.06 -5.56 -46.41
C VAL A 541 5.66 -4.13 -46.79
N GLU A 542 4.82 -3.95 -47.81
CA GLU A 542 4.26 -2.65 -48.20
C GLU A 542 2.72 -2.69 -48.13
N GLY A 543 2.09 -1.54 -47.90
CA GLY A 543 0.63 -1.38 -47.97
C GLY A 543 -0.13 -1.92 -46.75
N ARG A 544 -1.38 -2.36 -46.95
CA ARG A 544 -2.30 -2.72 -45.85
C ARG A 544 -1.78 -3.82 -44.92
N LEU A 545 -0.93 -4.71 -45.42
CA LEU A 545 -0.32 -5.77 -44.62
C LEU A 545 0.84 -5.24 -43.74
N GLN A 546 1.56 -4.21 -44.18
CA GLN A 546 2.54 -3.50 -43.35
C GLN A 546 1.83 -2.80 -42.18
N ASP A 547 0.79 -2.02 -42.48
CA ASP A 547 -0.04 -1.32 -41.47
C ASP A 547 -0.63 -2.29 -40.43
N PHE A 548 -1.00 -3.51 -40.85
CA PHE A 548 -1.49 -4.57 -39.96
C PHE A 548 -0.39 -5.11 -39.05
N LEU A 549 0.76 -5.50 -39.61
CA LEU A 549 1.90 -6.03 -38.86
C LEU A 549 2.44 -5.01 -37.85
N GLU A 550 2.62 -3.75 -38.26
CA GLU A 550 3.09 -2.67 -37.38
C GLU A 550 2.14 -2.39 -36.20
N ARG A 551 0.82 -2.54 -36.40
CA ARG A 551 -0.17 -2.41 -35.33
C ARG A 551 -0.20 -3.63 -34.41
N ILE A 552 -0.02 -4.84 -34.95
CA ILE A 552 0.04 -6.10 -34.19
C ILE A 552 1.30 -6.17 -33.31
N ASP A 553 2.46 -5.73 -33.82
CA ASP A 553 3.71 -5.62 -33.08
C ASP A 553 3.73 -4.44 -32.09
N GLY A 554 2.69 -3.59 -32.08
CA GLY A 554 2.63 -2.37 -31.26
C GLY A 554 3.60 -1.25 -31.68
N ARG A 555 4.24 -1.36 -32.85
CA ARG A 555 5.10 -0.32 -33.45
C ARG A 555 4.30 0.92 -33.87
N ARG A 556 3.01 0.73 -34.18
CA ARG A 556 2.06 1.79 -34.52
C ARG A 556 0.80 1.65 -33.68
N SER A 557 0.32 2.77 -33.12
CA SER A 557 -0.89 2.78 -32.31
C SER A 557 -2.14 2.47 -33.14
N PHE A 558 -3.12 1.81 -32.52
CA PHE A 558 -4.48 1.73 -33.04
C PHE A 558 -5.12 3.13 -33.07
N GLU A 559 -6.06 3.34 -33.98
CA GLU A 559 -6.85 4.56 -34.05
C GLU A 559 -7.85 4.59 -32.89
N GLU A 560 -7.81 5.62 -32.05
CA GLU A 560 -8.73 5.75 -30.91
C GLU A 560 -10.13 6.16 -31.40
N LEU A 561 -11.09 5.25 -31.27
CA LEU A 561 -12.45 5.43 -31.74
C LEU A 561 -13.29 6.21 -30.71
N PRO A 562 -14.12 7.19 -31.14
CA PRO A 562 -15.05 7.87 -30.24
C PRO A 562 -16.08 6.88 -29.67
N ALA A 563 -16.61 7.20 -28.48
CA ALA A 563 -17.73 6.45 -27.90
C ALA A 563 -18.92 6.46 -28.88
N PRO A 564 -19.63 5.33 -29.07
CA PRO A 564 -20.67 5.21 -30.08
C PRO A 564 -21.93 5.98 -29.69
N GLU A 565 -22.66 6.46 -30.69
CA GLU A 565 -23.91 7.21 -30.48
C GLU A 565 -24.93 6.38 -29.67
N GLY A 566 -25.52 6.99 -28.64
CA GLY A 566 -26.41 6.30 -27.69
C GLY A 566 -25.69 5.50 -26.59
N PHE A 567 -24.37 5.65 -26.44
CA PHE A 567 -23.68 5.25 -25.21
C PHE A 567 -23.90 6.29 -24.11
N SER A 568 -24.35 5.84 -22.94
CA SER A 568 -24.69 6.66 -21.78
C SER A 568 -23.61 6.52 -20.70
N GLY A 569 -22.57 7.35 -20.83
CA GLY A 569 -21.43 7.38 -19.91
C GLY A 569 -20.14 7.86 -20.59
N THR A 570 -19.05 7.97 -19.84
CA THR A 570 -17.74 8.38 -20.36
C THR A 570 -16.75 7.22 -20.22
N LEU A 571 -16.27 6.71 -21.36
CA LEU A 571 -15.18 5.73 -21.37
C LEU A 571 -13.87 6.40 -20.91
N ARG A 572 -13.14 5.76 -19.99
CA ARG A 572 -11.79 6.18 -19.61
C ARG A 572 -10.80 5.99 -20.78
N PRO A 573 -9.65 6.69 -20.83
CA PRO A 573 -8.70 6.58 -21.95
C PRO A 573 -8.28 5.12 -22.25
N TYR A 574 -8.01 4.31 -21.21
CA TYR A 574 -7.73 2.90 -21.44
C TYR A 574 -8.93 2.12 -22.00
N GLN A 575 -10.16 2.44 -21.58
CA GLN A 575 -11.37 1.80 -22.08
C GLN A 575 -11.62 2.16 -23.55
N VAL A 576 -11.34 3.40 -23.96
CA VAL A 576 -11.31 3.82 -25.38
C VAL A 576 -10.29 2.99 -26.16
N ARG A 577 -9.05 2.87 -25.67
CA ARG A 577 -8.01 2.02 -26.31
C ARG A 577 -8.44 0.56 -26.45
N GLY A 578 -9.06 -0.01 -25.42
CA GLY A 578 -9.47 -1.43 -25.43
C GLY A 578 -10.67 -1.69 -26.35
N TYR A 579 -11.68 -0.81 -26.34
CA TYR A 579 -12.78 -0.82 -27.33
C TYR A 579 -12.26 -0.67 -28.77
N SER A 580 -11.29 0.21 -28.99
CA SER A 580 -10.67 0.44 -30.31
C SER A 580 -9.87 -0.78 -30.78
N TRP A 581 -9.11 -1.42 -29.89
CA TRP A 581 -8.40 -2.67 -30.15
C TRP A 581 -9.36 -3.83 -30.49
N LEU A 582 -10.48 -3.96 -29.78
CA LEU A 582 -11.53 -4.92 -30.12
C LEU A 582 -12.13 -4.67 -31.52
N SER A 583 -12.36 -3.40 -31.89
CA SER A 583 -12.82 -3.05 -33.25
C SER A 583 -11.79 -3.39 -34.33
N PHE A 584 -10.50 -3.12 -34.07
CA PHE A 584 -9.42 -3.47 -34.98
C PHE A 584 -9.35 -4.98 -35.23
N LEU A 585 -9.29 -5.82 -34.18
CA LEU A 585 -9.21 -7.28 -34.37
C LEU A 585 -10.44 -7.82 -35.11
N ARG A 586 -11.64 -7.31 -34.80
CA ARG A 586 -12.88 -7.62 -35.52
C ARG A 586 -12.79 -7.31 -37.02
N GLU A 587 -12.23 -6.17 -37.43
CA GLU A 587 -12.11 -5.78 -38.84
C GLU A 587 -11.26 -6.76 -39.67
N TRP A 588 -10.33 -7.47 -39.02
CA TRP A 588 -9.51 -8.52 -39.62
C TRP A 588 -10.04 -9.95 -39.38
N GLY A 589 -11.24 -10.09 -38.79
CA GLY A 589 -11.83 -11.39 -38.46
C GLY A 589 -11.12 -12.15 -37.33
N LEU A 590 -10.30 -11.45 -36.53
CA LEU A 590 -9.48 -12.02 -35.47
C LEU A 590 -10.22 -12.04 -34.14
N GLY A 591 -10.04 -13.12 -33.38
CA GLY A 591 -10.56 -13.24 -32.03
C GLY A 591 -9.70 -12.52 -30.99
N ALA A 592 -10.36 -11.93 -30.00
CA ALA A 592 -9.74 -11.10 -28.98
C ALA A 592 -10.00 -11.63 -27.55
N CYS A 593 -8.97 -11.66 -26.70
CA CYS A 593 -9.08 -11.92 -25.27
C CYS A 593 -8.91 -10.61 -24.49
N LEU A 594 -10.00 -10.07 -23.95
CA LEU A 594 -9.95 -8.93 -23.04
C LEU A 594 -9.80 -9.45 -21.60
N ALA A 595 -8.55 -9.44 -21.16
CA ALA A 595 -8.08 -10.02 -19.91
C ALA A 595 -7.82 -8.95 -18.83
N ASP A 596 -8.53 -7.82 -18.90
CA ASP A 596 -8.43 -6.75 -17.90
C ASP A 596 -8.80 -7.24 -16.49
N ASP A 597 -8.16 -6.65 -15.49
CA ASP A 597 -8.42 -6.89 -14.07
C ASP A 597 -9.89 -6.63 -13.68
N MET A 598 -10.35 -7.26 -12.59
CA MET A 598 -11.75 -7.20 -12.16
C MET A 598 -12.14 -5.79 -11.70
N GLY A 599 -13.01 -5.11 -12.45
CA GLY A 599 -13.46 -3.75 -12.15
C GLY A 599 -12.97 -2.68 -13.12
N LEU A 600 -12.09 -3.02 -14.08
CA LEU A 600 -11.66 -2.11 -15.16
C LEU A 600 -12.72 -1.89 -16.27
N GLY A 601 -13.90 -2.52 -16.14
CA GLY A 601 -15.01 -2.28 -17.07
C GLY A 601 -14.89 -3.03 -18.39
N LYS A 602 -14.54 -4.34 -18.37
CA LYS A 602 -14.64 -5.22 -19.55
C LYS A 602 -16.02 -5.17 -20.20
N THR A 603 -17.07 -5.20 -19.37
CA THR A 603 -18.48 -5.13 -19.76
C THR A 603 -18.78 -3.91 -20.62
N ILE A 604 -18.38 -2.70 -20.20
CA ILE A 604 -18.70 -1.47 -20.91
C ILE A 604 -17.92 -1.30 -22.22
N GLN A 605 -16.69 -1.81 -22.29
CA GLN A 605 -15.91 -1.85 -23.54
C GLN A 605 -16.58 -2.77 -24.58
N THR A 606 -17.08 -3.93 -24.15
CA THR A 606 -17.83 -4.85 -25.01
C THR A 606 -19.17 -4.25 -25.46
N LEU A 607 -19.92 -3.60 -24.56
CA LEU A 607 -21.18 -2.93 -24.90
C LEU A 607 -20.98 -1.78 -25.90
N ALA A 608 -19.89 -1.02 -25.79
CA ALA A 608 -19.52 -0.01 -26.77
C ALA A 608 -19.27 -0.63 -28.17
N LEU A 609 -18.58 -1.77 -28.26
CA LEU A 609 -18.41 -2.48 -29.54
C LEU A 609 -19.76 -2.89 -30.14
N VAL A 610 -20.60 -3.60 -29.38
CA VAL A 610 -21.89 -4.09 -29.90
C VAL A 610 -22.83 -2.94 -30.27
N ARG A 611 -22.81 -1.84 -29.51
CA ARG A 611 -23.61 -0.64 -29.83
C ARG A 611 -23.16 0.03 -31.14
N ARG A 612 -21.84 0.14 -31.38
CA ARG A 612 -21.26 0.64 -32.64
C ARG A 612 -21.72 -0.22 -33.81
N ASP A 613 -21.58 -1.53 -33.69
CA ASP A 613 -21.92 -2.50 -34.72
C ASP A 613 -23.41 -2.49 -35.07
N TRP A 614 -24.27 -2.42 -34.05
CA TRP A 614 -25.72 -2.34 -34.25
C TRP A 614 -26.14 -1.05 -34.97
N ALA A 615 -25.54 0.09 -34.62
CA ALA A 615 -25.79 1.36 -35.30
C ALA A 615 -25.31 1.37 -36.76
N ALA A 616 -24.27 0.61 -37.09
CA ALA A 616 -23.73 0.46 -38.45
C ALA A 616 -24.49 -0.57 -39.33
N ASN A 617 -25.71 -0.98 -38.94
CA ASN A 617 -26.48 -2.06 -39.58
C ASN A 617 -25.69 -3.40 -39.65
N GLY A 618 -25.07 -3.78 -38.54
CA GLY A 618 -24.33 -5.04 -38.40
C GLY A 618 -25.14 -6.28 -38.79
N LYS A 619 -24.47 -7.26 -39.41
CA LYS A 619 -25.09 -8.49 -39.91
C LYS A 619 -25.29 -9.51 -38.79
N GLY A 620 -26.44 -9.43 -38.12
CA GLY A 620 -26.92 -10.45 -37.18
C GLY A 620 -26.71 -10.12 -35.69
N PRO A 621 -27.28 -10.94 -34.78
CA PRO A 621 -27.18 -10.74 -33.34
C PRO A 621 -25.80 -11.13 -32.78
N VAL A 622 -25.48 -10.64 -31.59
CA VAL A 622 -24.32 -11.06 -30.78
C VAL A 622 -24.76 -12.04 -29.69
N LEU A 623 -24.11 -13.20 -29.61
CA LEU A 623 -24.34 -14.17 -28.53
C LEU A 623 -23.42 -13.86 -27.35
N LEU A 624 -23.98 -13.55 -26.19
CA LEU A 624 -23.23 -13.41 -24.94
C LEU A 624 -23.47 -14.62 -24.03
N VAL A 625 -22.42 -15.33 -23.67
CA VAL A 625 -22.48 -16.51 -22.80
C VAL A 625 -21.77 -16.19 -21.50
N CYS A 626 -22.47 -16.30 -20.37
CA CYS A 626 -21.93 -15.93 -19.06
C CYS A 626 -22.37 -16.92 -17.96
N PRO A 627 -21.77 -16.88 -16.76
CA PRO A 627 -22.30 -17.56 -15.60
C PRO A 627 -23.71 -17.07 -15.22
N THR A 628 -24.55 -17.96 -14.71
CA THR A 628 -25.95 -17.64 -14.34
C THR A 628 -26.06 -16.48 -13.34
N SER A 629 -25.07 -16.30 -12.46
CA SER A 629 -25.00 -15.23 -11.45
C SER A 629 -24.88 -13.83 -12.05
N VAL A 630 -24.23 -13.67 -13.20
CA VAL A 630 -23.92 -12.35 -13.80
C VAL A 630 -24.85 -11.97 -14.96
N ALA A 631 -25.69 -12.89 -15.44
CA ALA A 631 -26.63 -12.62 -16.55
C ALA A 631 -27.56 -11.42 -16.30
N GLN A 632 -28.02 -11.23 -15.07
CA GLN A 632 -28.83 -10.06 -14.67
C GLN A 632 -27.98 -8.79 -14.50
N ASN A 633 -26.67 -8.91 -14.23
CA ASN A 633 -25.77 -7.77 -14.20
C ASN A 633 -25.56 -7.21 -15.61
N TRP A 634 -25.28 -8.08 -16.59
CA TRP A 634 -25.18 -7.69 -18.00
C TRP A 634 -26.41 -6.94 -18.50
N ARG A 635 -27.62 -7.40 -18.14
CA ARG A 635 -28.86 -6.68 -18.45
C ARG A 635 -28.87 -5.26 -17.87
N LYS A 636 -28.62 -5.10 -16.56
CA LYS A 636 -28.62 -3.78 -15.89
C LYS A 636 -27.58 -2.84 -16.49
N GLU A 637 -26.38 -3.34 -16.77
CA GLU A 637 -25.31 -2.53 -17.38
C GLU A 637 -25.66 -2.15 -18.83
N THR A 638 -26.38 -3.00 -19.57
CA THR A 638 -26.87 -2.65 -20.91
C THR A 638 -27.97 -1.59 -20.85
N GLU A 639 -28.93 -1.72 -19.91
CA GLU A 639 -29.98 -0.72 -19.64
C GLU A 639 -29.38 0.64 -19.21
N ARG A 640 -28.26 0.63 -18.47
CA ARG A 640 -27.55 1.81 -17.98
C ARG A 640 -26.66 2.50 -19.02
N PHE A 641 -25.80 1.74 -19.69
CA PHE A 641 -24.73 2.27 -20.55
C PHE A 641 -25.08 2.31 -22.04
N THR A 642 -26.08 1.56 -22.49
CA THR A 642 -26.53 1.58 -23.90
C THR A 642 -28.07 1.52 -23.97
N PRO A 643 -28.78 2.52 -23.41
CA PRO A 643 -30.23 2.54 -23.40
C PRO A 643 -30.79 2.46 -24.82
N GLY A 644 -31.77 1.58 -25.03
CA GLY A 644 -32.37 1.31 -26.35
C GLY A 644 -31.67 0.24 -27.19
N LEU A 645 -30.58 -0.38 -26.71
CA LEU A 645 -30.00 -1.58 -27.36
C LEU A 645 -30.92 -2.80 -27.10
N PRO A 646 -31.43 -3.51 -28.12
CA PRO A 646 -32.33 -4.65 -27.91
C PRO A 646 -31.62 -5.87 -27.29
N VAL A 647 -32.05 -6.29 -26.09
CA VAL A 647 -31.48 -7.44 -25.37
C VAL A 647 -32.53 -8.51 -25.09
N TYR A 648 -32.18 -9.77 -25.33
CA TYR A 648 -32.96 -10.93 -24.87
C TYR A 648 -32.16 -11.78 -23.89
N ILE A 649 -32.76 -12.16 -22.75
CA ILE A 649 -32.21 -13.17 -21.85
C ILE A 649 -32.84 -14.54 -22.18
N HIS A 650 -32.02 -15.44 -22.71
CA HIS A 650 -32.37 -16.83 -22.93
C HIS A 650 -32.10 -17.67 -21.68
N HIS A 651 -33.02 -17.60 -20.70
CA HIS A 651 -32.90 -18.33 -19.44
C HIS A 651 -34.25 -18.81 -18.88
N GLY A 652 -34.23 -19.82 -18.02
CA GLY A 652 -35.41 -20.37 -17.34
C GLY A 652 -36.15 -21.48 -18.11
N THR A 653 -37.26 -21.93 -17.54
CA THR A 653 -38.14 -22.99 -18.08
C THR A 653 -39.04 -22.48 -19.20
N THR A 654 -39.47 -21.22 -19.12
CA THR A 654 -40.36 -20.53 -20.07
C THR A 654 -39.63 -19.90 -21.27
N ARG A 655 -38.31 -20.09 -21.38
CA ARG A 655 -37.51 -19.55 -22.50
C ARG A 655 -38.00 -20.06 -23.86
N LYS A 656 -37.96 -19.18 -24.86
CA LYS A 656 -38.29 -19.54 -26.24
C LYS A 656 -37.29 -20.55 -26.81
N LYS A 657 -37.73 -21.40 -27.72
CA LYS A 657 -36.93 -22.45 -28.37
C LYS A 657 -37.26 -22.50 -29.86
N GLU A 658 -36.38 -23.10 -30.65
CA GLU A 658 -36.60 -23.36 -32.07
C GLU A 658 -37.05 -22.09 -32.81
N GLU A 659 -38.13 -22.10 -33.59
CA GLU A 659 -38.51 -20.94 -34.42
C GLU A 659 -38.93 -19.69 -33.63
N ASP A 660 -39.49 -19.86 -32.43
CA ASP A 660 -39.78 -18.73 -31.53
C ASP A 660 -38.49 -18.08 -31.02
N PHE A 661 -37.41 -18.85 -30.87
CA PHE A 661 -36.09 -18.31 -30.54
C PHE A 661 -35.50 -17.56 -31.74
N LYS A 662 -35.52 -18.14 -32.95
CA LYS A 662 -34.91 -17.51 -34.14
C LYS A 662 -35.52 -16.14 -34.45
N LYS A 663 -36.86 -16.03 -34.43
CA LYS A 663 -37.58 -14.76 -34.66
C LYS A 663 -37.22 -13.66 -33.66
N LEU A 664 -36.87 -14.04 -32.43
CA LEU A 664 -36.57 -13.12 -31.34
C LEU A 664 -35.07 -12.76 -31.32
N ALA A 665 -34.19 -13.73 -31.59
CA ALA A 665 -32.77 -13.50 -31.83
C ALA A 665 -32.52 -12.53 -33.00
N ALA A 666 -33.24 -12.70 -34.12
CA ALA A 666 -33.15 -11.80 -35.27
C ALA A 666 -33.62 -10.35 -35.02
N ARG A 667 -34.30 -10.10 -33.89
CA ARG A 667 -34.72 -8.76 -33.44
C ARG A 667 -33.89 -8.22 -32.27
N SER A 668 -32.90 -8.97 -31.82
CA SER A 668 -32.04 -8.65 -30.68
C SER A 668 -30.66 -8.23 -31.16
N ALA A 669 -30.07 -7.20 -30.55
CA ALA A 669 -28.65 -6.91 -30.73
C ALA A 669 -27.79 -7.87 -29.89
N ILE A 670 -28.26 -8.20 -28.67
CA ILE A 670 -27.59 -9.14 -27.75
C ILE A 670 -28.56 -10.23 -27.31
N VAL A 671 -28.14 -11.49 -27.42
CA VAL A 671 -28.78 -12.64 -26.78
C VAL A 671 -27.89 -13.12 -25.63
N ILE A 672 -28.35 -12.97 -24.40
CA ILE A 672 -27.64 -13.42 -23.18
C ILE A 672 -28.09 -14.85 -22.85
N SER A 673 -27.14 -15.78 -22.78
CA SER A 673 -27.33 -17.19 -22.43
C SER A 673 -26.29 -17.63 -21.39
N THR A 674 -26.37 -18.89 -20.94
CA THR A 674 -25.41 -19.47 -19.99
C THR A 674 -24.74 -20.72 -20.53
N TYR A 675 -23.52 -21.01 -20.07
CA TYR A 675 -22.74 -22.18 -20.52
C TYR A 675 -23.52 -23.51 -20.44
N ALA A 676 -24.31 -23.69 -19.38
CA ALA A 676 -25.13 -24.88 -19.18
C ALA A 676 -26.31 -25.00 -20.16
N LEU A 677 -26.83 -23.88 -20.67
CA LEU A 677 -27.88 -23.85 -21.70
C LEU A 677 -27.30 -24.00 -23.11
N LEU A 678 -26.10 -23.47 -23.35
CA LEU A 678 -25.41 -23.53 -24.64
C LEU A 678 -25.36 -24.95 -25.22
N GLN A 679 -25.02 -25.94 -24.40
CA GLN A 679 -25.00 -27.34 -24.81
C GLN A 679 -26.41 -27.92 -25.05
N ARG A 680 -27.38 -27.59 -24.17
CA ARG A 680 -28.74 -28.16 -24.20
C ARG A 680 -29.52 -27.70 -25.43
N ASP A 681 -29.27 -26.46 -25.84
CA ASP A 681 -30.02 -25.75 -26.88
C ASP A 681 -29.21 -25.60 -28.18
N ILE A 682 -28.04 -26.25 -28.27
CA ILE A 682 -27.06 -26.07 -29.37
C ILE A 682 -27.65 -26.27 -30.78
N ARG A 683 -28.66 -27.13 -30.90
CA ARG A 683 -29.32 -27.46 -32.19
C ARG A 683 -29.74 -26.20 -32.94
N PHE A 684 -30.60 -25.39 -32.33
CA PHE A 684 -31.11 -24.16 -32.96
C PHE A 684 -30.14 -22.96 -32.81
N LEU A 685 -29.19 -23.00 -31.87
CA LEU A 685 -28.15 -21.97 -31.75
C LEU A 685 -27.15 -21.99 -32.92
N ARG A 686 -26.92 -23.16 -33.54
CA ARG A 686 -26.08 -23.30 -34.75
C ARG A 686 -26.76 -22.86 -36.04
N GLU A 687 -28.07 -22.59 -36.00
CA GLU A 687 -28.88 -22.17 -37.16
C GLU A 687 -29.02 -20.63 -37.25
N ILE A 688 -28.22 -19.89 -36.46
CA ILE A 688 -28.18 -18.43 -36.43
C ILE A 688 -26.81 -17.95 -36.93
N ASP A 689 -26.81 -17.03 -37.88
CA ASP A 689 -25.62 -16.29 -38.30
C ASP A 689 -25.29 -15.23 -37.25
N TRP A 690 -24.40 -15.55 -36.32
CA TRP A 690 -23.96 -14.64 -35.27
C TRP A 690 -22.98 -13.60 -35.82
N ALA A 691 -23.23 -12.31 -35.57
CA ALA A 691 -22.24 -11.26 -35.85
C ALA A 691 -20.96 -11.52 -35.05
N GLY A 692 -21.12 -11.84 -33.76
CA GLY A 692 -20.03 -12.27 -32.90
C GLY A 692 -20.49 -13.09 -31.70
N ILE A 693 -19.53 -13.75 -31.05
CA ILE A 693 -19.74 -14.50 -29.80
C ILE A 693 -18.83 -13.93 -28.71
N VAL A 694 -19.43 -13.56 -27.58
CA VAL A 694 -18.75 -13.07 -26.37
C VAL A 694 -18.86 -14.12 -25.27
N LEU A 695 -17.73 -14.54 -24.72
CA LEU A 695 -17.67 -15.42 -23.55
C LEU A 695 -17.23 -14.62 -22.33
N ASP A 696 -18.14 -14.44 -21.37
CA ASP A 696 -17.83 -13.84 -20.08
C ASP A 696 -17.45 -14.91 -19.05
N GLU A 697 -16.43 -14.63 -18.24
CA GLU A 697 -15.72 -15.64 -17.44
C GLU A 697 -15.29 -16.84 -18.30
N ALA A 698 -14.49 -16.57 -19.34
CA ALA A 698 -14.07 -17.54 -20.35
C ALA A 698 -13.30 -18.76 -19.82
N GLN A 699 -12.80 -18.73 -18.58
CA GLN A 699 -12.25 -19.92 -17.89
C GLN A 699 -13.25 -21.09 -17.80
N ASN A 700 -14.56 -20.85 -17.99
CA ASN A 700 -15.56 -21.91 -18.14
C ASN A 700 -15.28 -22.85 -19.35
N ILE A 701 -14.55 -22.41 -20.38
CA ILE A 701 -14.20 -23.25 -21.55
C ILE A 701 -12.76 -23.81 -21.52
N LYS A 702 -12.07 -23.71 -20.37
CA LYS A 702 -10.65 -24.10 -20.23
C LYS A 702 -10.31 -25.51 -20.70
N ASN A 703 -11.14 -26.50 -20.37
CA ASN A 703 -10.96 -27.86 -20.85
C ASN A 703 -11.65 -28.03 -22.22
N PRO A 704 -10.90 -28.26 -23.31
CA PRO A 704 -11.44 -28.33 -24.66
C PRO A 704 -12.31 -29.57 -24.92
N GLU A 705 -12.23 -30.60 -24.08
CA GLU A 705 -13.04 -31.81 -24.22
C GLU A 705 -14.46 -31.64 -23.65
N THR A 706 -14.68 -30.62 -22.83
CA THR A 706 -16.00 -30.37 -22.22
C THR A 706 -17.07 -30.12 -23.28
N LYS A 707 -18.30 -30.59 -22.99
CA LYS A 707 -19.43 -30.44 -23.91
C LYS A 707 -19.73 -28.95 -24.21
N GLN A 708 -19.47 -28.04 -23.27
CA GLN A 708 -19.62 -26.59 -23.46
C GLN A 708 -18.53 -25.98 -24.35
N ALA A 709 -17.25 -26.36 -24.19
CA ALA A 709 -16.17 -25.90 -25.07
C ALA A 709 -16.33 -26.43 -26.51
N ARG A 710 -16.77 -27.69 -26.66
CA ARG A 710 -17.12 -28.26 -27.97
C ARG A 710 -18.33 -27.58 -28.60
N ALA A 711 -19.38 -27.28 -27.82
CA ALA A 711 -20.56 -26.58 -28.30
C ALA A 711 -20.21 -25.18 -28.82
N VAL A 712 -19.46 -24.37 -28.06
CA VAL A 712 -19.14 -23.00 -28.48
C VAL A 712 -18.25 -22.94 -29.72
N ARG A 713 -17.23 -23.80 -29.83
CA ARG A 713 -16.38 -23.87 -31.04
C ARG A 713 -17.12 -24.40 -32.27
N SER A 714 -18.29 -25.02 -32.10
CA SER A 714 -19.13 -25.50 -33.22
C SER A 714 -20.04 -24.43 -33.82
N LEU A 715 -20.07 -23.23 -33.24
CA LEU A 715 -20.84 -22.07 -33.71
C LEU A 715 -20.03 -21.24 -34.72
N GLN A 716 -20.72 -20.80 -35.78
CA GLN A 716 -20.18 -19.83 -36.73
C GLN A 716 -20.43 -18.41 -36.21
N ALA A 717 -19.43 -17.54 -36.38
CA ALA A 717 -19.47 -16.14 -35.96
C ALA A 717 -18.46 -15.31 -36.76
N GLY A 718 -18.79 -14.04 -37.03
CA GLY A 718 -17.90 -13.11 -37.73
C GLY A 718 -16.69 -12.68 -36.89
N TYR A 719 -16.87 -12.51 -35.58
CA TYR A 719 -15.78 -12.25 -34.62
C TYR A 719 -16.02 -12.96 -33.27
N ARG A 720 -14.98 -13.08 -32.45
CA ARG A 720 -15.03 -13.80 -31.17
C ARG A 720 -14.31 -13.03 -30.07
N ILE A 721 -14.91 -12.96 -28.89
CA ILE A 721 -14.36 -12.25 -27.73
C ILE A 721 -14.40 -13.16 -26.51
N ALA A 722 -13.29 -13.25 -25.79
CA ALA A 722 -13.22 -13.86 -24.46
C ALA A 722 -12.96 -12.75 -23.43
N LEU A 723 -13.76 -12.72 -22.37
CA LEU A 723 -13.61 -11.83 -21.22
C LEU A 723 -13.23 -12.68 -20.01
N THR A 724 -12.17 -12.30 -19.31
CA THR A 724 -11.67 -13.01 -18.13
C THR A 724 -10.89 -12.06 -17.23
N GLY A 725 -10.75 -12.35 -15.93
CA GLY A 725 -9.79 -11.67 -15.05
C GLY A 725 -8.36 -12.23 -15.20
N THR A 726 -8.24 -13.50 -15.58
CA THR A 726 -6.99 -14.25 -15.71
C THR A 726 -7.03 -15.08 -17.00
N PRO A 727 -6.23 -14.75 -18.04
CA PRO A 727 -6.28 -15.46 -19.32
C PRO A 727 -5.63 -16.85 -19.24
N VAL A 728 -4.77 -17.04 -18.23
CA VAL A 728 -4.26 -18.34 -17.80
C VAL A 728 -4.44 -18.38 -16.28
N GLU A 729 -5.48 -19.09 -15.84
CA GLU A 729 -5.83 -19.32 -14.42
C GLU A 729 -5.31 -20.68 -13.95
N ASN A 730 -5.31 -21.63 -14.89
CA ASN A 730 -4.79 -22.97 -14.71
C ASN A 730 -3.67 -23.12 -15.74
N ASN A 731 -3.65 -24.13 -16.60
CA ASN A 731 -2.45 -24.49 -17.36
C ASN A 731 -2.29 -23.74 -18.67
N VAL A 732 -1.07 -23.82 -19.24
CA VAL A 732 -0.76 -23.45 -20.62
C VAL A 732 -1.75 -24.06 -21.63
N GLY A 733 -2.33 -25.22 -21.32
CA GLY A 733 -3.39 -25.84 -22.13
C GLY A 733 -4.77 -25.14 -22.05
N ASP A 734 -5.08 -24.40 -20.99
CA ASP A 734 -6.26 -23.53 -20.94
C ASP A 734 -6.17 -22.45 -22.02
N LEU A 735 -4.97 -21.86 -22.16
CA LEU A 735 -4.69 -20.86 -23.18
C LEU A 735 -4.91 -21.45 -24.59
N TRP A 736 -4.56 -22.72 -24.82
CA TRP A 736 -4.89 -23.39 -26.09
C TRP A 736 -6.41 -23.47 -26.32
N SER A 737 -7.22 -23.84 -25.33
CA SER A 737 -8.68 -23.93 -25.52
C SER A 737 -9.33 -22.57 -25.80
N ILE A 738 -8.85 -21.51 -25.15
CA ILE A 738 -9.30 -20.12 -25.38
C ILE A 738 -8.83 -19.63 -26.75
N MET A 739 -7.54 -19.79 -27.08
CA MET A 739 -7.00 -19.33 -28.37
C MET A 739 -7.55 -20.13 -29.56
N GLU A 740 -7.84 -21.42 -29.41
CA GLU A 740 -8.51 -22.23 -30.45
C GLU A 740 -9.99 -21.85 -30.61
N PHE A 741 -10.64 -21.30 -29.58
CA PHE A 741 -11.94 -20.63 -29.76
C PHE A 741 -11.79 -19.31 -30.51
N LEU A 742 -10.83 -18.46 -30.13
CA LEU A 742 -10.65 -17.12 -30.70
C LEU A 742 -10.13 -17.13 -32.14
N ASN A 743 -9.01 -17.81 -32.38
CA ASN A 743 -8.26 -17.85 -33.63
C ASN A 743 -7.86 -19.31 -33.95
N PRO A 744 -8.79 -20.12 -34.50
CA PRO A 744 -8.57 -21.55 -34.75
C PRO A 744 -7.29 -21.81 -35.55
N GLY A 745 -6.46 -22.75 -35.11
CA GLY A 745 -5.23 -23.15 -35.79
C GLY A 745 -3.99 -22.27 -35.54
N LEU A 746 -4.11 -21.10 -34.89
CA LEU A 746 -2.97 -20.22 -34.53
C LEU A 746 -1.88 -20.98 -33.76
N LEU A 747 -2.28 -21.80 -32.79
CA LEU A 747 -1.36 -22.60 -31.96
C LEU A 747 -1.12 -24.02 -32.50
N GLY A 748 -1.60 -24.32 -33.71
CA GLY A 748 -1.60 -25.66 -34.28
C GLY A 748 -2.50 -26.65 -33.51
N ARG A 749 -2.36 -27.94 -33.84
CA ARG A 749 -3.16 -29.00 -33.19
C ARG A 749 -2.75 -29.15 -31.73
N GLN A 750 -3.70 -29.59 -30.88
CA GLN A 750 -3.49 -29.80 -29.45
C GLN A 750 -2.25 -30.67 -29.12
N ALA A 751 -1.95 -31.68 -29.95
CA ALA A 751 -0.76 -32.53 -29.79
C ALA A 751 0.55 -31.78 -30.07
N ASP A 752 0.58 -30.94 -31.09
CA ASP A 752 1.75 -30.13 -31.46
C ASP A 752 1.99 -29.04 -30.43
N PHE A 753 0.93 -28.36 -30.00
CA PHE A 753 0.96 -27.43 -28.86
C PHE A 753 1.49 -28.10 -27.60
N LYS A 754 1.02 -29.31 -27.29
CA LYS A 754 1.46 -30.07 -26.12
C LYS A 754 2.97 -30.36 -26.18
N LYS A 755 3.49 -30.70 -27.36
CA LYS A 755 4.91 -31.00 -27.58
C LYS A 755 5.80 -29.75 -27.57
N ARG A 756 5.33 -28.63 -28.13
CA ARG A 756 6.13 -27.41 -28.35
C ARG A 756 6.09 -26.41 -27.18
N PHE A 757 4.99 -26.37 -26.42
CA PHE A 757 4.79 -25.40 -25.36
C PHE A 757 4.45 -26.07 -24.02
N PHE A 758 3.38 -26.87 -23.94
CA PHE A 758 2.92 -27.44 -22.66
C PHE A 758 4.00 -28.25 -21.93
N VAL A 759 4.64 -29.23 -22.59
CA VAL A 759 5.66 -30.06 -21.95
C VAL A 759 6.96 -29.28 -21.67
N PRO A 760 7.52 -28.48 -22.61
CA PRO A 760 8.70 -27.66 -22.31
C PRO A 760 8.49 -26.68 -21.15
N ILE A 761 7.39 -25.93 -21.13
CA ILE A 761 7.20 -24.92 -20.09
C ILE A 761 6.81 -25.60 -18.76
N GLN A 762 5.77 -26.43 -18.78
CA GLN A 762 5.18 -26.94 -17.53
C GLN A 762 5.95 -28.12 -16.91
N THR A 763 6.72 -28.89 -17.70
CA THR A 763 7.55 -30.00 -17.19
C THR A 763 9.04 -29.65 -17.13
N ARG A 764 9.57 -28.88 -18.09
CA ARG A 764 11.00 -28.54 -18.14
C ARG A 764 11.34 -27.12 -17.66
N ARG A 765 10.33 -26.30 -17.36
CA ARG A 765 10.47 -24.89 -16.96
C ARG A 765 11.30 -24.06 -17.96
N ASP A 766 11.10 -24.33 -19.24
CA ASP A 766 11.78 -23.68 -20.37
C ASP A 766 11.28 -22.22 -20.53
N PRO A 767 12.11 -21.20 -20.19
CA PRO A 767 11.70 -19.80 -20.27
C PRO A 767 11.62 -19.28 -21.71
N ASP A 768 12.33 -19.91 -22.65
CA ASP A 768 12.32 -19.54 -24.06
C ASP A 768 11.06 -20.07 -24.76
N ALA A 769 10.56 -21.24 -24.35
CA ALA A 769 9.23 -21.71 -24.76
C ALA A 769 8.10 -20.80 -24.23
N ALA A 770 8.19 -20.35 -22.98
CA ALA A 770 7.22 -19.42 -22.39
C ALA A 770 7.24 -18.05 -23.10
N THR A 771 8.44 -17.51 -23.35
CA THR A 771 8.63 -16.25 -24.07
C THR A 771 8.06 -16.34 -25.48
N ARG A 772 8.38 -17.39 -26.25
CA ARG A 772 7.82 -17.61 -27.59
C ARG A 772 6.30 -17.68 -27.60
N LEU A 773 5.69 -18.40 -26.64
CA LEU A 773 4.23 -18.47 -26.52
C LEU A 773 3.61 -17.10 -26.22
N LYS A 774 4.24 -16.32 -25.35
CA LYS A 774 3.81 -14.95 -25.01
C LYS A 774 3.87 -14.04 -26.23
N THR A 775 4.93 -14.11 -27.05
CA THR A 775 5.02 -13.31 -28.29
C THR A 775 3.91 -13.70 -29.27
N ILE A 776 3.70 -15.00 -29.51
CA ILE A 776 2.64 -15.52 -30.41
C ILE A 776 1.24 -15.05 -30.01
N THR A 777 0.93 -15.08 -28.71
CA THR A 777 -0.43 -14.84 -28.21
C THR A 777 -0.69 -13.39 -27.81
N GLY A 778 0.35 -12.61 -27.52
CA GLY A 778 0.27 -11.23 -27.04
C GLY A 778 -0.64 -10.31 -27.86
N PRO A 779 -0.55 -10.24 -29.20
CA PRO A 779 -1.39 -9.35 -30.01
C PRO A 779 -2.90 -9.60 -29.90
N PHE A 780 -3.29 -10.80 -29.47
CA PHE A 780 -4.67 -11.24 -29.29
C PHE A 780 -5.14 -11.17 -27.84
N ILE A 781 -4.28 -10.77 -26.88
CA ILE A 781 -4.59 -10.75 -25.44
C ILE A 781 -4.26 -9.37 -24.86
N LEU A 782 -5.29 -8.57 -24.64
CA LEU A 782 -5.17 -7.31 -23.92
C LEU A 782 -5.39 -7.56 -22.42
N ARG A 783 -4.30 -7.67 -21.66
CA ARG A 783 -4.31 -7.77 -20.19
C ARG A 783 -3.82 -6.46 -19.58
N ARG A 784 -4.60 -5.91 -18.64
CA ARG A 784 -4.30 -4.66 -17.94
C ARG A 784 -4.62 -4.83 -16.47
N LEU A 785 -3.71 -4.40 -15.60
CA LEU A 785 -3.79 -4.59 -14.14
C LEU A 785 -4.20 -3.29 -13.46
N LYS A 786 -4.90 -3.36 -12.32
CA LYS A 786 -5.18 -2.16 -11.50
C LYS A 786 -3.91 -1.47 -10.99
N THR A 787 -2.84 -2.24 -10.81
CA THR A 787 -1.52 -1.78 -10.36
C THR A 787 -0.73 -1.05 -11.45
N ASP A 788 -1.21 -1.03 -12.69
CA ASP A 788 -0.57 -0.29 -13.78
C ASP A 788 -0.94 1.19 -13.71
N ARG A 789 -0.01 1.98 -13.16
CA ARG A 789 -0.14 3.44 -13.01
C ARG A 789 -0.31 4.20 -14.34
N THR A 790 -0.03 3.57 -15.50
CA THR A 790 -0.28 4.17 -16.84
C THR A 790 -1.75 4.04 -17.28
N ILE A 791 -2.52 3.21 -16.58
CA ILE A 791 -3.91 2.84 -16.88
C ILE A 791 -4.84 3.49 -15.86
N ILE A 792 -4.40 3.52 -14.60
CA ILE A 792 -5.08 4.22 -13.51
C ILE A 792 -4.02 4.94 -12.67
N SER A 793 -3.92 6.26 -12.86
CA SER A 793 -3.10 7.15 -12.02
C SER A 793 -3.63 7.30 -10.60
N ASP A 794 -4.93 7.04 -10.42
CA ASP A 794 -5.69 7.46 -9.24
C ASP A 794 -5.99 6.29 -8.28
N LEU A 795 -5.64 5.04 -8.64
CA LEU A 795 -5.75 3.89 -7.75
C LEU A 795 -4.43 3.76 -6.99
N PRO A 796 -4.44 3.86 -5.65
CA PRO A 796 -3.24 3.73 -4.82
C PRO A 796 -2.67 2.30 -4.83
N GLU A 797 -1.58 2.05 -4.12
CA GLU A 797 -0.91 0.75 -4.15
C GLU A 797 -1.67 -0.32 -3.34
N LYS A 798 -1.68 -1.57 -3.84
CA LYS A 798 -2.11 -2.75 -3.09
C LYS A 798 -0.89 -3.57 -2.68
N ASN A 799 -0.70 -3.78 -1.38
CA ASN A 799 0.37 -4.62 -0.84
C ASN A 799 -0.23 -5.89 -0.21
N GLU A 800 0.25 -7.08 -0.58
CA GLU A 800 -0.23 -8.35 -0.01
C GLU A 800 0.85 -9.01 0.84
N MET A 801 0.51 -9.28 2.09
CA MET A 801 1.44 -9.74 3.13
C MET A 801 0.91 -11.02 3.77
N LYS A 802 1.81 -11.97 4.05
CA LYS A 802 1.51 -13.19 4.79
C LYS A 802 1.83 -12.99 6.25
N VAL A 803 0.91 -13.39 7.11
CA VAL A 803 1.03 -13.21 8.55
C VAL A 803 0.99 -14.60 9.18
N TYR A 804 2.17 -15.10 9.53
CA TYR A 804 2.31 -16.39 10.20
C TYR A 804 1.96 -16.25 11.68
N CYS A 805 0.97 -17.03 12.11
CA CYS A 805 0.45 -17.01 13.47
C CYS A 805 0.84 -18.34 14.15
N PRO A 806 1.61 -18.35 15.25
CA PRO A 806 1.88 -19.59 15.98
C PRO A 806 0.58 -20.14 16.59
N LEU A 807 0.52 -21.46 16.82
CA LEU A 807 -0.57 -22.04 17.61
C LEU A 807 -0.24 -21.95 19.11
N THR A 808 -1.25 -21.66 19.93
CA THR A 808 -1.13 -21.79 21.39
C THR A 808 -1.03 -23.27 21.79
N LYS A 809 -0.55 -23.54 23.02
CA LYS A 809 -0.49 -24.91 23.56
C LYS A 809 -1.86 -25.60 23.56
N GLU A 810 -2.92 -24.87 23.88
CA GLU A 810 -4.30 -25.36 23.81
C GLU A 810 -4.70 -25.72 22.38
N GLN A 811 -4.42 -24.85 21.40
CA GLN A 811 -4.69 -25.13 20.00
C GLN A 811 -3.91 -26.36 19.50
N VAL A 812 -2.64 -26.54 19.90
CA VAL A 812 -1.84 -27.73 19.56
C VAL A 812 -2.47 -29.02 20.11
N SER A 813 -2.91 -29.01 21.37
CA SER A 813 -3.61 -30.16 21.96
C SER A 813 -4.93 -30.47 21.27
N LEU A 814 -5.78 -29.46 21.02
CA LEU A 814 -7.06 -29.64 20.32
C LEU A 814 -6.88 -30.10 18.88
N TYR A 815 -5.91 -29.53 18.16
CA TYR A 815 -5.59 -29.92 16.78
C TYR A 815 -5.16 -31.38 16.74
N SER A 816 -4.30 -31.81 17.67
CA SER A 816 -3.83 -33.20 17.77
C SER A 816 -4.97 -34.18 18.06
N ALA A 817 -5.86 -33.85 19.00
CA ALA A 817 -7.03 -34.68 19.32
C ALA A 817 -7.98 -34.86 18.12
N VAL A 818 -8.19 -33.82 17.31
CA VAL A 818 -8.98 -33.90 16.06
C VAL A 818 -8.28 -34.76 15.00
N LEU A 819 -6.95 -34.81 14.95
CA LEU A 819 -6.23 -35.73 14.06
C LEU A 819 -6.42 -37.19 14.48
N GLU A 820 -6.29 -37.51 15.76
CA GLU A 820 -6.44 -38.88 16.29
C GLU A 820 -7.86 -39.42 16.06
N GLU A 821 -8.90 -38.62 16.38
CA GLU A 821 -10.32 -38.96 16.12
C GLU A 821 -10.55 -39.35 14.64
N VAL A 822 -9.94 -38.59 13.73
CA VAL A 822 -10.17 -38.72 12.29
C VAL A 822 -9.31 -39.83 11.66
N GLU A 823 -8.12 -40.08 12.18
CA GLU A 823 -7.27 -41.17 11.68
C GLU A 823 -7.93 -42.53 11.88
N THR A 824 -8.60 -42.76 13.02
CA THR A 824 -9.42 -43.97 13.21
C THR A 824 -10.56 -44.04 12.20
N ALA A 825 -11.35 -42.97 12.07
CA ALA A 825 -12.54 -42.95 11.22
C ALA A 825 -12.23 -43.01 9.71
N LEU A 826 -11.08 -42.50 9.24
CA LEU A 826 -10.67 -42.54 7.83
C LEU A 826 -10.27 -43.93 7.33
N ASN A 827 -9.91 -44.85 8.24
CA ASN A 827 -9.57 -46.22 7.88
C ASN A 827 -10.82 -47.10 7.66
N GLU A 828 -11.97 -46.69 8.20
CA GLU A 828 -13.25 -47.43 8.15
C GLU A 828 -14.24 -46.85 7.11
N ALA A 829 -14.07 -45.58 6.70
CA ALA A 829 -15.01 -44.88 5.84
C ALA A 829 -14.64 -44.95 4.34
N GLU A 830 -15.58 -45.41 3.51
CA GLU A 830 -15.47 -45.42 2.04
C GLU A 830 -16.43 -44.44 1.34
N GLY A 831 -16.23 -44.26 0.03
CA GLY A 831 -17.18 -43.58 -0.85
C GLY A 831 -17.60 -42.17 -0.40
N ILE A 832 -18.90 -41.90 -0.37
CA ILE A 832 -19.47 -40.59 -0.03
C ILE A 832 -19.24 -40.22 1.45
N GLN A 833 -19.24 -41.23 2.34
CA GLN A 833 -19.04 -41.05 3.78
C GLN A 833 -17.62 -40.54 4.07
N ARG A 834 -16.62 -41.11 3.39
CA ARG A 834 -15.23 -40.62 3.41
C ARG A 834 -15.12 -39.14 3.01
N LYS A 835 -15.79 -38.73 1.91
CA LYS A 835 -15.75 -37.33 1.45
C LYS A 835 -16.39 -36.38 2.47
N GLY A 836 -17.51 -36.79 3.08
CA GLY A 836 -18.15 -36.04 4.16
C GLY A 836 -17.24 -35.88 5.40
N LEU A 837 -16.58 -36.96 5.82
CA LEU A 837 -15.63 -36.95 6.93
C LEU A 837 -14.45 -36.00 6.68
N VAL A 838 -13.81 -36.07 5.50
CA VAL A 838 -12.70 -35.18 5.12
C VAL A 838 -13.09 -33.71 5.19
N LEU A 839 -14.28 -33.34 4.71
CA LEU A 839 -14.78 -31.96 4.75
C LEU A 839 -15.10 -31.52 6.19
N ALA A 840 -15.66 -32.40 7.03
CA ALA A 840 -15.91 -32.12 8.44
C ALA A 840 -14.59 -31.91 9.22
N THR A 841 -13.58 -32.75 8.99
CA THR A 841 -12.24 -32.59 9.58
C THR A 841 -11.60 -31.27 9.18
N LEU A 842 -11.61 -30.93 7.88
CA LEU A 842 -11.09 -29.65 7.38
C LEU A 842 -11.77 -28.47 8.08
N SER A 843 -13.08 -28.54 8.31
CA SER A 843 -13.80 -27.51 9.08
C SER A 843 -13.35 -27.46 10.54
N LYS A 844 -13.33 -28.60 11.25
CA LYS A 844 -12.87 -28.68 12.67
C LYS A 844 -11.47 -28.11 12.85
N LEU A 845 -10.51 -28.55 12.03
CA LEU A 845 -9.12 -28.11 12.15
C LEU A 845 -8.96 -26.60 11.86
N LYS A 846 -9.71 -26.04 10.89
CA LYS A 846 -9.73 -24.59 10.67
C LYS A 846 -10.37 -23.82 11.85
N GLN A 847 -11.40 -24.36 12.50
CA GLN A 847 -11.96 -23.77 13.72
C GLN A 847 -10.91 -23.74 14.85
N VAL A 848 -10.11 -24.79 15.03
CA VAL A 848 -8.99 -24.80 15.98
C VAL A 848 -7.97 -23.71 15.67
N CYS A 849 -7.54 -23.58 14.41
CA CYS A 849 -6.61 -22.53 13.97
C CYS A 849 -7.16 -21.12 14.23
N ASN A 850 -8.47 -20.93 14.09
CA ASN A 850 -9.14 -19.65 14.35
C ASN A 850 -9.26 -19.32 15.83
N HIS A 851 -9.94 -20.17 16.61
CA HIS A 851 -10.07 -20.00 18.06
C HIS A 851 -10.57 -21.29 18.76
N PRO A 852 -9.98 -21.74 19.89
CA PRO A 852 -10.49 -22.88 20.66
C PRO A 852 -11.99 -22.83 20.96
N ALA A 853 -12.49 -21.68 21.43
CA ALA A 853 -13.92 -21.49 21.70
C ALA A 853 -14.83 -21.62 20.47
N GLN A 854 -14.29 -21.47 19.24
CA GLN A 854 -15.07 -21.70 18.02
C GLN A 854 -15.31 -23.20 17.76
N LEU A 855 -14.38 -24.08 18.17
CA LEU A 855 -14.58 -25.53 18.11
C LEU A 855 -15.41 -26.02 19.29
N LEU A 856 -15.10 -25.53 20.50
CA LEU A 856 -15.68 -26.02 21.75
C LEU A 856 -17.10 -25.49 22.01
N GLY A 857 -17.46 -24.32 21.48
CA GLY A 857 -18.73 -23.65 21.75
C GLY A 857 -18.90 -23.19 23.20
N ASP A 858 -17.81 -23.07 23.95
CA ASP A 858 -17.79 -22.69 25.35
C ASP A 858 -17.75 -21.16 25.54
N ARG A 859 -18.45 -20.65 26.56
CA ARG A 859 -18.47 -19.21 26.92
C ARG A 859 -17.28 -18.82 27.81
N SER A 860 -16.11 -19.41 27.54
CA SER A 860 -14.89 -19.19 28.31
C SER A 860 -14.15 -17.93 27.83
N SER A 861 -13.12 -17.54 28.58
CA SER A 861 -12.29 -16.36 28.24
C SER A 861 -11.74 -16.46 26.81
N ILE A 862 -11.77 -15.35 26.08
CA ILE A 862 -11.30 -15.25 24.68
C ILE A 862 -9.81 -14.86 24.56
N PRO A 863 -9.28 -13.85 25.30
CA PRO A 863 -7.88 -13.45 25.16
C PRO A 863 -6.85 -14.57 25.43
N GLY A 864 -5.73 -14.56 24.71
CA GLY A 864 -4.55 -15.42 24.97
C GLY A 864 -4.68 -16.88 24.56
N ARG A 865 -5.77 -17.29 23.89
CA ARG A 865 -6.03 -18.68 23.49
C ARG A 865 -5.86 -18.98 22.00
N SER A 866 -5.76 -17.96 21.17
CA SER A 866 -5.50 -18.08 19.73
C SER A 866 -4.40 -17.12 19.28
N GLY A 867 -3.33 -17.66 18.70
CA GLY A 867 -2.25 -16.85 18.14
C GLY A 867 -2.68 -16.05 16.89
N LYS A 868 -3.77 -16.45 16.20
CA LYS A 868 -4.37 -15.61 15.16
C LYS A 868 -5.11 -14.41 15.76
N LEU A 869 -5.79 -14.60 16.88
CA LEU A 869 -6.49 -13.49 17.54
C LEU A 869 -5.48 -12.50 18.08
N GLU A 870 -4.47 -12.99 18.80
CA GLU A 870 -3.35 -12.21 19.33
C GLU A 870 -2.66 -11.40 18.22
N ARG A 871 -2.27 -12.04 17.12
CA ARG A 871 -1.64 -11.35 15.99
C ARG A 871 -2.58 -10.39 15.25
N LEU A 872 -3.89 -10.62 15.27
CA LEU A 872 -4.87 -9.66 14.74
C LEU A 872 -4.93 -8.43 15.64
N THR A 873 -4.93 -8.61 16.96
CA THR A 873 -4.93 -7.51 17.95
C THR A 873 -3.72 -6.62 17.77
N GLU A 874 -2.50 -7.18 17.78
CA GLU A 874 -1.25 -6.43 17.55
C GLU A 874 -1.32 -5.55 16.29
N MET A 875 -1.81 -6.12 15.17
CA MET A 875 -1.89 -5.39 13.91
C MET A 875 -3.04 -4.37 13.88
N LEU A 876 -4.12 -4.58 14.64
CA LEU A 876 -5.20 -3.60 14.75
C LEU A 876 -4.85 -2.45 15.71
N GLU A 877 -3.98 -2.67 16.70
CA GLU A 877 -3.41 -1.60 17.55
C GLU A 877 -2.68 -0.57 16.69
N GLU A 878 -1.73 -1.01 15.84
CA GLU A 878 -1.01 -0.15 14.89
C GLU A 878 -1.97 0.64 13.98
N ILE A 879 -2.98 -0.04 13.41
CA ILE A 879 -3.94 0.58 12.46
C ILE A 879 -4.83 1.60 13.15
N VAL A 880 -5.29 1.30 14.37
CA VAL A 880 -6.11 2.20 15.17
C VAL A 880 -5.32 3.44 15.54
N GLU A 881 -4.05 3.32 15.93
CA GLU A 881 -3.16 4.45 16.25
C GLU A 881 -3.00 5.42 15.08
N VAL A 882 -2.79 4.91 13.86
CA VAL A 882 -2.72 5.73 12.62
C VAL A 882 -4.10 6.28 12.21
N GLY A 883 -5.18 5.75 12.78
CA GLY A 883 -6.56 6.14 12.44
C GLY A 883 -6.94 5.65 11.04
N GLU A 884 -6.61 4.39 10.75
CA GLU A 884 -6.91 3.67 9.51
C GLU A 884 -8.03 2.64 9.72
N ARG A 885 -8.58 2.05 8.65
CA ARG A 885 -9.79 1.21 8.72
C ARG A 885 -9.59 -0.17 8.12
N SER A 886 -10.18 -1.16 8.79
CA SER A 886 -9.97 -2.58 8.52
C SER A 886 -11.26 -3.31 8.10
N LEU A 887 -11.20 -4.01 6.97
CA LEU A 887 -12.11 -5.12 6.69
C LEU A 887 -11.54 -6.41 7.28
N ILE A 888 -12.36 -7.21 7.97
CA ILE A 888 -11.93 -8.50 8.53
C ILE A 888 -12.82 -9.60 7.96
N PHE A 889 -12.26 -10.44 7.10
CA PHE A 889 -12.95 -11.54 6.44
C PHE A 889 -12.74 -12.88 7.16
N SER A 890 -13.83 -13.61 7.39
CA SER A 890 -13.81 -15.01 7.83
C SER A 890 -14.82 -15.85 7.03
N GLN A 891 -14.56 -17.13 6.82
CA GLN A 891 -15.53 -18.06 6.27
C GLN A 891 -16.68 -18.38 7.25
N PHE A 892 -16.46 -18.22 8.56
CA PHE A 892 -17.40 -18.61 9.61
C PHE A 892 -18.11 -17.41 10.23
N ALA A 893 -19.44 -17.45 10.28
CA ALA A 893 -20.22 -16.39 10.93
C ALA A 893 -20.03 -16.36 12.45
N GLU A 894 -19.82 -17.52 13.09
CA GLU A 894 -19.58 -17.65 14.53
C GLU A 894 -18.30 -16.91 14.96
N MET A 895 -17.20 -17.09 14.20
CA MET A 895 -15.95 -16.39 14.45
C MET A 895 -16.10 -14.87 14.30
N GLY A 896 -16.92 -14.42 13.34
CA GLY A 896 -17.20 -13.00 13.15
C GLY A 896 -17.89 -12.35 14.36
N GLU A 897 -18.75 -13.07 15.07
CA GLU A 897 -19.39 -12.57 16.30
C GLU A 897 -18.42 -12.56 17.49
N ILE A 898 -17.56 -13.59 17.63
CA ILE A 898 -16.47 -13.61 18.63
C ILE A 898 -15.53 -12.42 18.42
N LEU A 899 -15.11 -12.17 17.18
CA LEU A 899 -14.27 -11.03 16.81
C LEU A 899 -14.94 -9.70 17.16
N ARG A 900 -16.23 -9.53 16.85
CA ARG A 900 -16.98 -8.29 17.13
C ARG A 900 -16.91 -7.92 18.61
N GLN A 901 -17.29 -8.85 19.49
CA GLN A 901 -17.31 -8.64 20.93
C GLN A 901 -15.91 -8.38 21.50
N TYR A 902 -14.93 -9.18 21.10
CA TYR A 902 -13.56 -9.03 21.56
C TYR A 902 -12.91 -7.69 21.13
N LEU A 903 -13.16 -7.23 19.91
CA LEU A 903 -12.60 -5.96 19.43
C LEU A 903 -13.26 -4.75 20.10
N GLU A 904 -14.57 -4.78 20.33
CA GLU A 904 -15.29 -3.75 21.10
C GLU A 904 -14.73 -3.63 22.53
N GLU A 905 -14.51 -4.75 23.23
CA GLU A 905 -13.91 -4.77 24.58
C GLU A 905 -12.45 -4.32 24.62
N THR A 906 -11.65 -4.68 23.60
CA THR A 906 -10.20 -4.48 23.61
C THR A 906 -9.83 -3.06 23.20
N PHE A 907 -10.49 -2.51 22.19
CA PHE A 907 -10.18 -1.21 21.62
C PHE A 907 -11.09 -0.08 22.11
N GLY A 908 -12.25 -0.39 22.69
CA GLY A 908 -13.26 0.61 23.01
C GLY A 908 -13.76 1.32 21.75
N MET A 909 -14.11 0.57 20.69
CA MET A 909 -14.55 1.12 19.40
C MET A 909 -15.64 0.27 18.76
N GLU A 910 -16.56 0.90 18.01
CA GLU A 910 -17.64 0.22 17.26
C GLU A 910 -17.05 -0.78 16.23
N ALA A 911 -17.56 -2.01 16.23
CA ALA A 911 -17.22 -3.04 15.24
C ALA A 911 -18.47 -3.49 14.46
N LEU A 912 -18.54 -3.15 13.18
CA LEU A 912 -19.64 -3.58 12.31
C LEU A 912 -19.48 -5.05 11.90
N PHE A 913 -20.59 -5.78 11.74
CA PHE A 913 -20.56 -7.18 11.26
C PHE A 913 -21.64 -7.49 10.21
N LEU A 914 -21.22 -7.97 9.03
CA LEU A 914 -22.07 -8.33 7.90
C LEU A 914 -21.97 -9.84 7.59
N HIS A 915 -23.08 -10.55 7.79
CA HIS A 915 -23.21 -11.98 7.50
C HIS A 915 -24.49 -12.28 6.68
N GLY A 916 -24.65 -13.53 6.23
CA GLY A 916 -25.73 -13.94 5.31
C GLY A 916 -27.14 -13.79 5.86
N GLY A 917 -27.31 -13.73 7.18
CA GLY A 917 -28.60 -13.52 7.85
C GLY A 917 -29.06 -12.05 7.92
N VAL A 918 -28.19 -11.09 7.57
CA VAL A 918 -28.51 -9.66 7.62
C VAL A 918 -29.46 -9.28 6.48
N SER A 919 -30.62 -8.71 6.84
CA SER A 919 -31.61 -8.23 5.88
C SER A 919 -31.05 -7.13 4.97
N LYS A 920 -31.57 -7.00 3.75
CA LYS A 920 -31.06 -6.04 2.76
C LYS A 920 -31.02 -4.61 3.32
N LYS A 921 -32.10 -4.14 3.97
CA LYS A 921 -32.16 -2.78 4.55
C LYS A 921 -31.11 -2.53 5.63
N ARG A 922 -30.79 -3.54 6.47
CA ARG A 922 -29.75 -3.42 7.51
C ARG A 922 -28.34 -3.48 6.92
N ARG A 923 -28.14 -4.29 5.87
CA ARG A 923 -26.89 -4.36 5.10
C ARG A 923 -26.56 -3.02 4.45
N ASP A 924 -27.53 -2.42 3.77
CA ASP A 924 -27.34 -1.16 3.05
C ASP A 924 -26.92 -0.05 4.07
N ARG A 925 -27.61 0.05 5.22
CA ARG A 925 -27.21 0.94 6.35
C ARG A 925 -25.80 0.70 6.89
N MET A 926 -25.37 -0.54 7.07
CA MET A 926 -24.01 -0.85 7.56
C MET A 926 -22.93 -0.39 6.58
N VAL A 927 -23.20 -0.51 5.27
CA VAL A 927 -22.30 -0.04 4.22
C VAL A 927 -22.26 1.48 4.17
N GLU A 928 -23.40 2.15 4.35
CA GLU A 928 -23.48 3.62 4.49
C GLU A 928 -22.67 4.10 5.70
N ARG A 929 -22.95 3.58 6.90
CA ARG A 929 -22.25 3.91 8.16
C ARG A 929 -20.73 3.75 8.06
N PHE A 930 -20.24 2.68 7.43
CA PHE A 930 -18.80 2.47 7.25
C PHE A 930 -18.15 3.46 6.25
N GLN A 931 -18.94 4.02 5.33
CA GLN A 931 -18.49 4.95 4.30
C GLN A 931 -18.70 6.43 4.70
N GLU A 932 -19.25 6.71 5.88
CA GLU A 932 -19.39 8.07 6.43
C GLU A 932 -18.02 8.74 6.67
N HIS A 933 -17.97 10.06 6.50
CA HIS A 933 -16.76 10.84 6.80
C HIS A 933 -16.70 11.33 8.25
N ALA A 934 -17.85 11.46 8.91
CA ALA A 934 -17.96 11.86 10.30
C ALA A 934 -17.92 10.61 11.20
N ASN A 935 -16.77 10.38 11.85
CA ASN A 935 -16.53 9.28 12.79
C ASN A 935 -16.92 7.86 12.28
N PRO A 936 -16.35 7.39 11.14
CA PRO A 936 -16.60 6.03 10.66
C PRO A 936 -15.98 4.96 11.59
N PRO A 937 -16.65 3.81 11.79
CA PRO A 937 -16.11 2.68 12.57
C PRO A 937 -14.76 2.18 12.04
N SER A 938 -13.84 1.87 12.96
CA SER A 938 -12.50 1.35 12.63
C SER A 938 -12.53 -0.06 12.03
N PHE A 939 -13.52 -0.87 12.40
CA PHE A 939 -13.60 -2.29 12.06
C PHE A 939 -14.90 -2.64 11.34
N PHE A 940 -14.80 -3.36 10.23
CA PHE A 940 -15.94 -3.99 9.58
C PHE A 940 -15.65 -5.46 9.26
N ILE A 941 -16.34 -6.35 9.96
CA ILE A 941 -16.22 -7.80 9.84
C ILE A 941 -17.20 -8.29 8.77
N LEU A 942 -16.77 -9.16 7.86
CA LEU A 942 -17.60 -9.72 6.78
C LEU A 942 -17.43 -11.23 6.65
N SER A 943 -18.53 -11.96 6.46
CA SER A 943 -18.42 -13.38 6.07
C SER A 943 -18.18 -13.53 4.57
N LEU A 944 -17.22 -14.38 4.17
CA LEU A 944 -16.79 -14.52 2.76
C LEU A 944 -17.94 -14.82 1.79
N LYS A 945 -18.91 -15.65 2.20
CA LYS A 945 -20.12 -15.95 1.40
C LYS A 945 -21.12 -14.79 1.32
N ALA A 946 -21.16 -13.91 2.31
CA ALA A 946 -22.00 -12.70 2.27
C ALA A 946 -21.35 -11.55 1.48
N GLY A 947 -20.02 -11.51 1.42
CA GLY A 947 -19.24 -10.54 0.65
C GLY A 947 -19.27 -10.73 -0.88
N GLY A 948 -19.84 -11.83 -1.39
CA GLY A 948 -19.92 -12.12 -2.82
C GLY A 948 -20.76 -11.12 -3.64
N VAL A 949 -21.76 -10.46 -3.04
CA VAL A 949 -22.53 -9.36 -3.67
C VAL A 949 -21.67 -8.14 -3.93
N GLY A 950 -22.00 -7.34 -4.95
CA GLY A 950 -21.21 -6.26 -5.55
C GLY A 950 -20.73 -5.05 -4.69
N LEU A 951 -20.64 -5.18 -3.36
CA LEU A 951 -20.32 -4.12 -2.39
C LEU A 951 -19.07 -3.29 -2.72
N ASN A 952 -19.11 -2.01 -2.36
CA ASN A 952 -18.01 -1.04 -2.47
C ASN A 952 -17.66 -0.53 -1.07
N LEU A 953 -16.43 -0.77 -0.61
CA LEU A 953 -15.98 -0.53 0.78
C LEU A 953 -14.66 0.26 0.82
N THR A 954 -14.62 1.33 0.05
CA THR A 954 -13.45 2.18 -0.22
C THR A 954 -12.90 2.95 0.97
N ASN A 955 -13.63 3.12 2.07
CA ASN A 955 -13.11 3.75 3.29
C ASN A 955 -12.10 2.85 4.05
N ALA A 956 -12.08 1.54 3.77
CA ALA A 956 -11.08 0.62 4.32
C ALA A 956 -9.79 0.66 3.52
N ASN A 957 -8.66 0.68 4.22
CA ASN A 957 -7.33 0.59 3.63
C ASN A 957 -6.52 -0.60 4.18
N HIS A 958 -7.08 -1.37 5.11
CA HIS A 958 -6.59 -2.70 5.49
C HIS A 958 -7.64 -3.78 5.23
N VAL A 959 -7.18 -4.96 4.83
CA VAL A 959 -8.01 -6.14 4.58
C VAL A 959 -7.34 -7.35 5.24
N PHE A 960 -7.98 -7.91 6.25
CA PHE A 960 -7.54 -9.13 6.91
C PHE A 960 -8.34 -10.33 6.39
N HIS A 961 -7.65 -11.38 5.94
CA HIS A 961 -8.25 -12.70 5.75
C HIS A 961 -7.86 -13.56 6.95
N PHE A 962 -8.79 -13.68 7.90
CA PHE A 962 -8.53 -14.33 9.21
C PHE A 962 -8.38 -15.85 9.08
N ASP A 963 -9.08 -16.48 8.14
CA ASP A 963 -8.88 -17.88 7.77
C ASP A 963 -8.49 -18.04 6.31
N ARG A 964 -7.60 -19.01 6.05
CA ARG A 964 -7.06 -19.24 4.70
C ARG A 964 -8.10 -19.93 3.84
N TRP A 965 -8.48 -19.34 2.71
CA TRP A 965 -9.37 -19.96 1.75
C TRP A 965 -8.57 -20.70 0.66
N TRP A 966 -9.01 -21.90 0.27
CA TRP A 966 -8.26 -22.76 -0.66
C TRP A 966 -8.31 -22.29 -2.13
N ASN A 967 -9.14 -21.29 -2.46
CA ASN A 967 -9.24 -20.70 -3.78
C ASN A 967 -8.85 -19.20 -3.73
N PRO A 968 -7.64 -18.83 -4.18
CA PRO A 968 -7.17 -17.43 -4.15
C PRO A 968 -8.16 -16.44 -4.78
N ALA A 969 -8.82 -16.82 -5.87
CA ALA A 969 -9.76 -15.94 -6.57
C ALA A 969 -10.96 -15.47 -5.71
N VAL A 970 -11.34 -16.22 -4.67
CA VAL A 970 -12.39 -15.82 -3.72
C VAL A 970 -11.88 -14.78 -2.72
N GLU A 971 -10.65 -14.95 -2.23
CA GLU A 971 -10.00 -13.97 -1.35
C GLU A 971 -9.67 -12.68 -2.10
N ASP A 972 -9.20 -12.81 -3.35
CA ASP A 972 -8.87 -11.67 -4.20
C ASP A 972 -10.16 -10.92 -4.56
N GLN A 973 -11.27 -11.61 -4.83
CA GLN A 973 -12.60 -10.99 -4.99
C GLN A 973 -13.12 -10.30 -3.72
N ALA A 974 -12.77 -10.78 -2.52
CA ALA A 974 -13.10 -10.13 -1.25
C ALA A 974 -12.19 -8.93 -0.93
N THR A 975 -10.92 -9.01 -1.35
CA THR A 975 -9.94 -7.92 -1.29
C THR A 975 -10.31 -6.76 -2.22
N ASP A 976 -10.81 -7.11 -3.41
CA ASP A 976 -11.37 -6.23 -4.44
C ASP A 976 -12.67 -5.49 -4.02
N ARG A 977 -12.97 -5.43 -2.72
CA ARG A 977 -14.05 -4.62 -2.13
C ARG A 977 -13.53 -3.32 -1.53
N ALA A 978 -12.35 -3.37 -0.91
CA ALA A 978 -11.58 -2.19 -0.54
C ALA A 978 -10.79 -1.64 -1.73
N PHE A 979 -10.27 -2.51 -2.61
CA PHE A 979 -9.47 -2.11 -3.76
C PHE A 979 -10.31 -1.85 -5.03
N ARG A 980 -11.03 -0.73 -5.02
CA ARG A 980 -11.94 -0.28 -6.10
C ARG A 980 -11.75 1.19 -6.47
N ILE A 981 -12.25 1.54 -7.66
CA ILE A 981 -12.34 2.93 -8.13
C ILE A 981 -13.11 3.75 -7.08
N GLY A 982 -12.50 4.81 -6.55
CA GLY A 982 -12.97 5.58 -5.40
C GLY A 982 -12.14 5.39 -4.13
N GLN A 983 -11.25 4.39 -4.10
CA GLN A 983 -10.20 4.27 -3.10
C GLN A 983 -9.12 5.33 -3.32
N THR A 984 -8.67 5.99 -2.24
CA THR A 984 -7.63 7.04 -2.27
C THR A 984 -6.41 6.71 -1.39
N ARG A 985 -6.46 5.65 -0.57
CA ARG A 985 -5.37 5.20 0.32
C ARG A 985 -4.82 3.84 -0.11
N ASN A 986 -3.52 3.60 0.09
CA ASN A 986 -2.88 2.32 -0.19
C ASN A 986 -3.59 1.19 0.60
N VAL A 987 -3.93 0.08 -0.08
CA VAL A 987 -4.65 -1.04 0.51
C VAL A 987 -3.65 -2.14 0.92
N GLN A 988 -3.52 -2.38 2.21
CA GLN A 988 -2.75 -3.50 2.74
C GLN A 988 -3.64 -4.73 2.93
N VAL A 989 -3.14 -5.90 2.55
CA VAL A 989 -3.91 -7.15 2.54
C VAL A 989 -3.14 -8.21 3.32
N HIS A 990 -3.68 -8.58 4.47
CA HIS A 990 -3.03 -9.45 5.46
C HIS A 990 -3.68 -10.83 5.43
N LYS A 991 -2.94 -11.84 4.95
CA LYS A 991 -3.40 -13.23 4.79
C LYS A 991 -2.84 -14.08 5.94
N PHE A 992 -3.71 -14.44 6.90
CA PHE A 992 -3.31 -15.13 8.14
C PHE A 992 -3.15 -16.64 7.90
N ILE A 993 -2.08 -17.21 8.46
CA ILE A 993 -1.68 -18.62 8.26
C ILE A 993 -1.16 -19.19 9.58
N CYS A 994 -1.77 -20.27 10.09
CA CYS A 994 -1.17 -21.01 11.21
C CYS A 994 0.00 -21.90 10.73
N ALA A 995 1.21 -21.60 11.19
CA ALA A 995 2.45 -22.27 10.76
C ALA A 995 2.43 -23.79 11.01
N GLY A 996 2.88 -24.58 10.03
CA GLY A 996 2.90 -26.05 10.02
C GLY A 996 1.60 -26.80 10.34
N THR A 997 0.46 -26.11 10.27
CA THR A 997 -0.88 -26.71 10.23
C THR A 997 -1.29 -27.02 8.78
N LEU A 998 -2.53 -27.43 8.56
CA LEU A 998 -3.12 -27.51 7.23
C LEU A 998 -3.10 -26.16 6.50
N GLU A 999 -3.16 -25.01 7.18
CA GLU A 999 -3.20 -23.71 6.51
C GLU A 999 -1.87 -23.37 5.85
N ASP A 1000 -0.76 -23.61 6.55
CA ASP A 1000 0.60 -23.49 6.02
C ASP A 1000 0.81 -24.43 4.83
N LYS A 1001 0.34 -25.68 4.92
CA LYS A 1001 0.46 -26.65 3.82
C LYS A 1001 -0.44 -26.33 2.63
N ILE A 1002 -1.65 -25.80 2.87
CA ILE A 1002 -2.51 -25.28 1.81
C ILE A 1002 -1.86 -24.06 1.16
N ASP A 1003 -1.26 -23.15 1.94
CA ASP A 1003 -0.61 -21.96 1.40
C ASP A 1003 0.69 -22.27 0.65
N GLU A 1004 1.57 -23.13 1.18
CA GLU A 1004 2.72 -23.70 0.46
C GLU A 1004 2.28 -24.35 -0.85
N MET A 1005 1.12 -25.01 -0.87
CA MET A 1005 0.57 -25.63 -2.07
C MET A 1005 -0.05 -24.59 -3.01
N ILE A 1006 -0.68 -23.53 -2.50
CA ILE A 1006 -1.19 -22.39 -3.27
C ILE A 1006 -0.03 -21.59 -3.88
N GLU A 1007 1.14 -21.49 -3.24
CA GLU A 1007 2.32 -20.81 -3.80
C GLU A 1007 3.11 -21.68 -4.77
N ARG A 1008 3.35 -22.96 -4.41
CA ARG A 1008 3.86 -23.94 -5.37
C ARG A 1008 2.93 -24.04 -6.58
N LYS A 1009 1.62 -23.87 -6.37
CA LYS A 1009 0.67 -23.59 -7.44
C LYS A 1009 0.97 -22.24 -8.07
N LYS A 1010 0.82 -21.04 -7.48
CA LYS A 1010 1.09 -19.71 -8.12
C LYS A 1010 2.35 -19.64 -8.99
N HIS A 1011 3.51 -20.12 -8.52
CA HIS A 1011 4.75 -20.18 -9.30
C HIS A 1011 4.69 -21.09 -10.55
N ILE A 1012 3.68 -21.95 -10.58
CA ILE A 1012 3.24 -22.88 -11.63
C ILE A 1012 1.76 -22.58 -12.00
N ALA A 1013 1.14 -21.45 -11.62
CA ALA A 1013 -0.33 -21.19 -11.69
C ALA A 1013 -0.69 -19.81 -12.25
N GLU A 1014 0.28 -19.19 -12.91
CA GLU A 1014 0.01 -18.83 -14.32
C GLU A 1014 -0.08 -20.10 -15.22
N GLU A 1015 0.13 -21.33 -14.69
CA GLU A 1015 0.08 -22.63 -15.39
C GLU A 1015 -0.58 -23.89 -14.67
N VAL A 1016 -1.53 -23.84 -13.69
CA VAL A 1016 -1.69 -24.86 -12.58
C VAL A 1016 -2.56 -24.55 -11.34
N VAL A 1017 -3.90 -24.29 -11.42
CA VAL A 1017 -5.00 -25.01 -10.69
C VAL A 1017 -6.24 -24.14 -10.34
N SER A 1018 -7.42 -24.67 -10.66
CA SER A 1018 -8.73 -24.33 -10.10
C SER A 1018 -9.73 -25.47 -10.38
N SER A 1019 -9.73 -26.43 -9.46
CA SER A 1019 -10.85 -27.31 -9.15
C SER A 1019 -11.24 -27.02 -7.69
N GLY A 1020 -12.54 -27.15 -7.37
CA GLY A 1020 -13.05 -26.86 -6.02
C GLY A 1020 -12.58 -27.87 -4.97
N GLU A 1021 -13.26 -27.88 -3.82
CA GLU A 1021 -12.99 -28.76 -2.66
C GLU A 1021 -12.76 -30.24 -3.02
N GLY A 1022 -13.32 -30.71 -4.15
CA GLY A 1022 -13.17 -32.08 -4.65
C GLY A 1022 -11.73 -32.62 -4.67
N TRP A 1023 -10.72 -31.83 -5.07
CA TRP A 1023 -9.34 -32.36 -5.14
C TRP A 1023 -8.79 -32.79 -3.79
N LEU A 1024 -9.20 -32.16 -2.68
CA LEU A 1024 -8.87 -32.59 -1.32
C LEU A 1024 -9.54 -33.92 -0.98
N THR A 1025 -10.77 -34.14 -1.45
CA THR A 1025 -11.52 -35.37 -1.18
C THR A 1025 -11.08 -36.57 -2.02
N GLU A 1026 -10.36 -36.36 -3.12
CA GLU A 1026 -9.77 -37.44 -3.94
C GLU A 1026 -8.33 -37.83 -3.51
N LEU A 1027 -7.68 -37.08 -2.60
CA LEU A 1027 -6.38 -37.47 -2.05
C LEU A 1027 -6.45 -38.83 -1.36
N SER A 1028 -5.37 -39.61 -1.40
CA SER A 1028 -5.24 -40.86 -0.63
C SER A 1028 -5.19 -40.61 0.88
N ASN A 1029 -5.42 -41.65 1.69
CA ASN A 1029 -5.36 -41.51 3.15
C ASN A 1029 -3.97 -41.07 3.64
N ASP A 1030 -2.88 -41.52 3.01
CA ASP A 1030 -1.52 -41.12 3.38
C ASP A 1030 -1.22 -39.65 3.00
N GLU A 1031 -1.69 -39.19 1.83
CA GLU A 1031 -1.60 -37.78 1.44
C GLU A 1031 -2.43 -36.88 2.36
N LEU A 1032 -3.60 -37.33 2.81
CA LEU A 1032 -4.42 -36.61 3.80
C LEU A 1032 -3.73 -36.56 5.17
N LYS A 1033 -3.16 -37.67 5.65
CA LYS A 1033 -2.34 -37.67 6.88
C LYS A 1033 -1.17 -36.69 6.76
N GLN A 1034 -0.44 -36.70 5.65
CA GLN A 1034 0.64 -35.74 5.40
C GLN A 1034 0.13 -34.29 5.32
N LEU A 1035 -1.05 -34.04 4.74
CA LEU A 1035 -1.65 -32.71 4.66
C LEU A 1035 -2.09 -32.20 6.04
N PHE A 1036 -2.71 -33.05 6.86
CA PHE A 1036 -3.27 -32.64 8.15
C PHE A 1036 -2.25 -32.61 9.28
N ALA A 1037 -1.20 -33.46 9.24
CA ALA A 1037 -0.22 -33.61 10.30
C ALA A 1037 0.38 -32.27 10.78
N LEU A 1038 0.57 -32.13 12.08
CA LEU A 1038 1.24 -30.97 12.67
C LEU A 1038 2.77 -31.14 12.56
N LYS A 1039 3.49 -30.12 12.06
CA LYS A 1039 4.98 -30.09 12.14
C LYS A 1039 5.39 -29.95 13.63
N LYS A 1040 6.32 -30.76 14.12
CA LYS A 1040 6.58 -30.93 15.57
C LYS A 1040 7.26 -29.75 16.28
N ASP A 1041 7.86 -28.80 15.55
CA ASP A 1041 8.77 -27.80 16.10
C ASP A 1041 8.17 -26.37 16.17
N ILE A 1042 6.84 -26.23 16.37
CA ILE A 1042 6.10 -24.96 16.16
C ILE A 1042 5.38 -24.43 17.42
N THR A 1043 5.71 -24.96 18.60
CA THR A 1043 5.29 -24.32 19.84
C THR A 1043 6.09 -23.05 20.08
N GLY A 1044 5.43 -21.90 20.02
CA GLY A 1044 6.02 -20.61 20.40
C GLY A 1044 6.20 -20.51 21.92
N VAL A 1045 7.37 -20.92 22.40
CA VAL A 1045 7.96 -20.60 23.72
C VAL A 1045 9.47 -20.47 23.53
#